data_AF-A0A350P262-F1
#
_entry.id   AF-A0A350P262-F1
#
_cell.length_a   1.000
_cell.length_b   1.000
_cell.length_c   1.000
_cell.angle_alpha   90.00
_cell.angle_beta   90.00
_cell.angle_gamma   90.00
#
_symmetry.space_group_name_H-M   'P 1'
#
loop_
_entity.id
_entity.type
_entity.pdbx_description
1 polymer ?
#
loop_
_entity_poly.entity_id
_entity_poly.type
_entity_poly.pdbx_seq_one_letter_code
_entity_poly.pdbx_strand_id
1 'polypeptide(L)'
;MSFKNAQLAFSRQPKWFRITSYLATAYLCYAIILGAVIPAVLKAKLPNMAADVLGRQVELNDVSINPFLLNAELSQFTIFEQNGKTPFFTVESFALDVAFLRSLITLTPTLESIDINAPYVHLARLDNRADKANTQLNISDILTTLAASNAQSNEVTDEESVGDIPHLRIAKFQLQQGHALFTDQITGAKLDYPQLELVLNDIDTRATIASEPQTQQDNRYAFDITTAEQGHVSMRGDFQLAPLVATTQISLSNIALAPLWPLSDNAISAKLDQGTLNLDFIAKFEALTDTFAFHLNEGELSLNDIVFSYQDEALVNLPVLKLENMRINSLIQQVDIEHIGIEGLTVKGVYDDKGLNLQRLFSPHLAPTNDDNAQQNSPSAATSDSSDDTASDWRVELSTFSFIQGSLQLQERQFNDNTFWHLSQLSLETGPVSSTLANPIDYSFYTAVSASNSAEGASSERTKGTFSSVGSVDATTQSVKGCAEIHQFELDQFQQYAERYARITIEDGAFSSTLAFKASADGQIDLHANADIRSLNVLDNTQSPLLKWQSLSLSDIHYSAKENGLTINDVIFDSPYARMVIDENKATNISALLVPQTTNISALLVPQTTHSANESAITKAQAPTTQNKDAMAIMVNHVGIKEGSAYFADHSLTPRFASKIDRLNGYVDNLDSRSDSAANVNIEGKIDGYAPVQLKGQINPLKEDIFLDLLFSVDGAELTSVNPYSGTYMGHYIDKGLLSLDVEYTLNHNQLQGNNHVVIDQLTLGQKSDSDQALSLPLGLAIALLEDSQGVIDLGLEVSGDLDSPTFGFGSIILNALGNLITKAVTAPFSLLANLVGSDDELDHIAFAPGSSYISKQGEDTLDTLTKALKSRPRLRVNIEGTVDAVGDATALAESMVKQAILARTNLSTLPADLTASSVPLSGEITDALTALYSETFNSDIQQERQHILSTLQQEKAQEEGNEAALPYIPSEESVQRVLNITMYNTLRNKVTITEAELANLAESRAKAVKGYLVNTGGLETTRVFLLNSQHHLQSEYSGVELTLEAN
;
A
#
# COMPACT_ATOMS: atom_id res chain seq x y z
N MET A 1 -29.79 -95.60 76.93
CA MET A 1 -31.18 -95.85 77.39
C MET A 1 -32.09 -95.92 76.18
N SER A 2 -33.02 -96.87 76.12
CA SER A 2 -33.90 -97.10 74.96
C SER A 2 -34.83 -95.90 74.70
N PHE A 3 -34.85 -95.41 73.46
CA PHE A 3 -35.65 -94.27 72.98
C PHE A 3 -37.14 -94.38 73.35
N LYS A 4 -37.65 -95.61 73.48
CA LYS A 4 -39.03 -95.89 73.92
C LYS A 4 -39.35 -95.41 75.35
N ASN A 5 -38.38 -95.44 76.27
CA ASN A 5 -38.60 -95.00 77.66
C ASN A 5 -38.59 -93.46 77.79
N ALA A 6 -37.84 -92.76 76.94
CA ALA A 6 -37.80 -91.30 76.92
C ALA A 6 -39.10 -90.71 76.35
N GLN A 7 -39.68 -91.33 75.32
CA GLN A 7 -40.93 -90.88 74.69
C GLN A 7 -42.15 -91.00 75.62
N LEU A 8 -42.19 -92.06 76.45
CA LEU A 8 -43.21 -92.27 77.47
C LEU A 8 -43.06 -91.32 78.68
N ALA A 9 -41.83 -90.93 79.05
CA ALA A 9 -41.56 -89.96 80.11
C ALA A 9 -41.89 -88.52 79.68
N PHE A 10 -41.65 -88.17 78.40
CA PHE A 10 -41.92 -86.84 77.84
C PHE A 10 -43.42 -86.56 77.63
N SER A 11 -44.21 -87.57 77.27
CA SER A 11 -45.67 -87.41 77.08
C SER A 11 -46.44 -87.15 78.39
N ARG A 12 -45.85 -87.51 79.55
CA ARG A 12 -46.39 -87.28 80.90
C ARG A 12 -46.02 -85.92 81.53
N GLN A 13 -45.19 -85.11 80.87
CA GLN A 13 -44.81 -83.77 81.34
C GLN A 13 -45.93 -82.73 81.10
N PRO A 14 -46.01 -81.65 81.90
CA PRO A 14 -47.02 -80.60 81.71
C PRO A 14 -46.92 -79.93 80.33
N LYS A 15 -48.05 -79.46 79.79
CA LYS A 15 -48.16 -78.91 78.41
C LYS A 15 -47.08 -77.85 78.10
N TRP A 16 -46.78 -76.98 79.06
CA TRP A 16 -45.77 -75.92 78.90
C TRP A 16 -44.36 -76.49 78.68
N PHE A 17 -43.97 -77.59 79.33
CA PHE A 17 -42.65 -78.23 79.17
C PHE A 17 -42.48 -78.90 77.80
N ARG A 18 -43.56 -79.50 77.28
CA ARG A 18 -43.56 -80.11 75.94
C ARG A 18 -43.52 -79.06 74.83
N ILE A 19 -44.31 -77.99 74.97
CA ILE A 19 -44.31 -76.86 74.03
C ILE A 19 -42.95 -76.16 74.03
N THR A 20 -42.37 -75.86 75.20
CA THR A 20 -41.04 -75.25 75.30
C THR A 20 -39.93 -76.15 74.74
N SER A 21 -39.98 -77.47 74.96
CA SER A 21 -39.03 -78.40 74.35
C SER A 21 -39.16 -78.49 72.82
N TYR A 22 -40.39 -78.47 72.27
CA TYR A 22 -40.60 -78.41 70.83
C TYR A 22 -40.13 -77.08 70.23
N LEU A 23 -40.42 -75.95 70.87
CA LEU A 23 -39.93 -74.63 70.44
C LEU A 23 -38.40 -74.54 70.52
N ALA A 24 -37.79 -75.04 71.59
CA ALA A 24 -36.34 -75.08 71.74
C ALA A 24 -35.68 -75.99 70.69
N THR A 25 -36.27 -77.16 70.39
CA THR A 25 -35.76 -78.05 69.34
C THR A 25 -35.93 -77.43 67.96
N ALA A 26 -37.09 -76.83 67.66
CA ALA A 26 -37.32 -76.15 66.40
C ALA A 26 -36.38 -74.95 66.21
N TYR A 27 -36.14 -74.18 67.27
CA TYR A 27 -35.20 -73.06 67.28
C TYR A 27 -33.74 -73.51 67.12
N LEU A 28 -33.35 -74.61 67.77
CA LEU A 28 -32.01 -75.18 67.63
C LEU A 28 -31.79 -75.78 66.24
N CYS A 29 -32.80 -76.47 65.68
CA CYS A 29 -32.79 -76.91 64.28
C CYS A 29 -32.69 -75.72 63.33
N TYR A 30 -33.46 -74.64 63.58
CA TYR A 30 -33.38 -73.40 62.82
C TYR A 30 -31.97 -72.80 62.86
N ALA A 31 -31.37 -72.64 64.05
CA ALA A 31 -30.04 -72.07 64.21
C ALA A 31 -28.94 -72.93 63.54
N ILE A 32 -29.03 -74.27 63.61
CA ILE A 32 -28.10 -75.18 62.95
C ILE A 32 -28.28 -75.16 61.42
N ILE A 33 -29.53 -75.19 60.94
CA ILE A 33 -29.81 -75.17 59.50
C ILE A 33 -29.30 -73.86 58.91
N LEU A 34 -29.68 -72.73 59.51
CA LEU A 34 -29.37 -71.41 58.97
C LEU A 34 -27.91 -70.98 59.23
N GLY A 35 -27.33 -71.32 60.38
CA GLY A 35 -25.97 -70.89 60.75
C GLY A 35 -24.85 -71.87 60.39
N ALA A 36 -25.14 -73.13 60.04
CA ALA A 36 -24.10 -74.12 59.71
C ALA A 36 -24.38 -74.89 58.41
N VAL A 37 -25.60 -75.42 58.22
CA VAL A 37 -25.91 -76.24 57.02
C VAL A 37 -25.96 -75.37 55.77
N ILE A 38 -26.71 -74.28 55.78
CA ILE A 38 -26.85 -73.38 54.64
C ILE A 38 -25.49 -72.76 54.24
N PRO A 39 -24.70 -72.17 55.15
CA PRO A 39 -23.37 -71.63 54.81
C PRO A 39 -22.43 -72.67 54.20
N ALA A 40 -22.39 -73.90 54.75
CA ALA A 40 -21.55 -74.97 54.20
C ALA A 40 -22.02 -75.41 52.80
N VAL A 41 -23.33 -75.45 52.55
CA VAL A 41 -23.89 -75.77 51.22
C VAL A 41 -23.59 -74.64 50.23
N LEU A 42 -23.75 -73.38 50.63
CA LEU A 42 -23.43 -72.22 49.80
C LEU A 42 -21.94 -72.19 49.45
N LYS A 43 -21.04 -72.36 50.43
CA LYS A 43 -19.60 -72.43 50.20
C LYS A 43 -19.20 -73.51 49.19
N ALA A 44 -19.85 -74.68 49.22
CA ALA A 44 -19.52 -75.80 48.33
C ALA A 44 -20.18 -75.73 46.93
N LYS A 45 -21.38 -75.14 46.82
CA LYS A 45 -22.18 -75.16 45.57
C LYS A 45 -22.27 -73.82 44.86
N LEU A 46 -22.20 -72.70 45.56
CA LEU A 46 -22.36 -71.36 44.98
C LEU A 46 -21.35 -71.08 43.86
N PRO A 47 -20.05 -71.42 43.97
CA PRO A 47 -19.10 -71.21 42.87
C PRO A 47 -19.48 -71.96 41.60
N ASN A 48 -19.90 -73.23 41.72
CA ASN A 48 -20.32 -74.03 40.57
C ASN A 48 -21.61 -73.48 39.95
N MET A 49 -22.60 -73.11 40.77
CA MET A 49 -23.85 -72.53 40.29
C MET A 49 -23.62 -71.19 39.58
N ALA A 50 -22.75 -70.34 40.12
CA ALA A 50 -22.40 -69.07 39.51
C ALA A 50 -21.61 -69.29 38.21
N ALA A 51 -20.69 -70.26 38.18
CA ALA A 51 -19.93 -70.61 36.99
C ALA A 51 -20.82 -71.13 35.86
N ASP A 52 -21.81 -71.98 36.17
CA ASP A 52 -22.77 -72.52 35.19
C ASP A 52 -23.63 -71.40 34.57
N VAL A 53 -24.03 -70.40 35.36
CA VAL A 53 -24.88 -69.27 34.90
C VAL A 53 -24.06 -68.23 34.13
N LEU A 54 -22.85 -67.92 34.59
CA LEU A 54 -22.01 -66.85 34.03
C LEU A 54 -21.09 -67.32 32.90
N GLY A 55 -20.87 -68.64 32.76
CA GLY A 55 -19.91 -69.21 31.82
C GLY A 55 -18.44 -68.98 32.19
N ARG A 56 -18.14 -68.67 33.45
CA ARG A 56 -16.81 -68.26 33.93
C ARG A 56 -16.37 -68.97 35.20
N GLN A 57 -15.06 -69.02 35.43
CA GLN A 57 -14.54 -69.53 36.70
C GLN A 57 -14.88 -68.54 37.83
N VAL A 58 -15.43 -69.07 38.92
CA VAL A 58 -15.81 -68.33 40.12
C VAL A 58 -15.15 -68.97 41.34
N GLU A 59 -14.61 -68.15 42.24
CA GLU A 59 -14.01 -68.56 43.51
C GLU A 59 -14.68 -67.85 44.68
N LEU A 60 -14.74 -68.55 45.82
CA LEU A 60 -15.38 -68.08 47.05
C LEU A 60 -14.61 -68.62 48.26
N ASN A 61 -14.07 -67.74 49.10
CA ASN A 61 -13.31 -68.16 50.28
C ASN A 61 -14.20 -68.60 51.44
N ASP A 62 -15.20 -67.80 51.82
CA ASP A 62 -16.08 -68.13 52.95
C ASP A 62 -17.49 -67.53 52.84
N VAL A 63 -18.44 -68.17 53.52
CA VAL A 63 -19.82 -67.69 53.69
C VAL A 63 -20.23 -67.94 55.12
N SER A 64 -20.78 -66.93 55.79
CA SER A 64 -21.30 -67.04 57.15
C SER A 64 -22.71 -66.47 57.24
N ILE A 65 -23.55 -67.06 58.09
CA ILE A 65 -24.89 -66.54 58.38
C ILE A 65 -25.10 -66.59 59.89
N ASN A 66 -25.38 -65.45 60.52
CA ASN A 66 -25.74 -65.38 61.92
C ASN A 66 -27.26 -65.56 62.09
N PRO A 67 -27.74 -66.70 62.62
CA PRO A 67 -29.17 -66.97 62.72
C PRO A 67 -29.90 -66.14 63.79
N PHE A 68 -29.18 -65.43 64.66
CA PHE A 68 -29.76 -64.59 65.71
C PHE A 68 -29.97 -63.16 65.25
N LEU A 69 -29.01 -62.64 64.47
CA LEU A 69 -29.03 -61.30 63.90
C LEU A 69 -29.62 -61.26 62.48
N LEU A 70 -29.76 -62.42 61.83
CA LEU A 70 -30.13 -62.55 60.41
C LEU A 70 -29.22 -61.75 59.48
N ASN A 71 -27.93 -61.73 59.85
CA ASN A 71 -26.84 -61.19 59.04
C ASN A 71 -26.27 -62.34 58.19
N ALA A 72 -26.18 -62.14 56.88
CA ALA A 72 -25.46 -63.02 55.97
C ALA A 72 -24.25 -62.29 55.40
N GLU A 73 -23.06 -62.89 55.50
CA GLU A 73 -21.81 -62.33 55.00
C GLU A 73 -21.11 -63.32 54.05
N LEU A 74 -20.58 -62.79 52.95
CA LEU A 74 -19.82 -63.50 51.93
C LEU A 74 -18.45 -62.83 51.79
N SER A 75 -17.38 -63.59 51.94
CA SER A 75 -16.00 -63.06 52.00
C SER A 75 -15.14 -63.59 50.85
N GLN A 76 -14.39 -62.68 50.22
CA GLN A 76 -13.47 -62.91 49.08
C GLN A 76 -14.13 -63.74 47.97
N PHE A 77 -15.02 -63.09 47.23
CA PHE A 77 -15.65 -63.67 46.06
C PHE A 77 -15.07 -63.07 44.79
N THR A 78 -14.62 -63.93 43.88
CA THR A 78 -13.93 -63.52 42.65
C THR A 78 -14.54 -64.21 41.44
N ILE A 79 -14.83 -63.44 40.40
CA ILE A 79 -15.17 -63.93 39.06
C ILE A 79 -13.97 -63.61 38.18
N PHE A 80 -13.41 -64.62 37.51
CA PHE A 80 -12.28 -64.44 36.60
C PHE A 80 -12.75 -64.08 35.18
N GLU A 81 -11.87 -63.47 34.40
CA GLU A 81 -12.04 -63.38 32.95
C GLU A 81 -11.91 -64.77 32.29
N GLN A 82 -12.18 -64.85 30.99
CA GLN A 82 -12.16 -66.10 30.21
C GLN A 82 -10.82 -66.85 30.27
N ASN A 83 -9.72 -66.16 30.57
CA ASN A 83 -8.39 -66.78 30.72
C ASN A 83 -8.19 -67.54 32.04
N GLY A 84 -9.15 -67.46 32.98
CA GLY A 84 -9.12 -68.12 34.29
C GLY A 84 -8.02 -67.63 35.25
N LYS A 85 -7.42 -66.47 34.98
CA LYS A 85 -6.28 -65.92 35.76
C LYS A 85 -6.46 -64.47 36.17
N THR A 86 -6.97 -63.62 35.28
CA THR A 86 -7.22 -62.22 35.59
C THR A 86 -8.58 -62.08 36.28
N PRO A 87 -8.67 -61.40 37.43
CA PRO A 87 -9.96 -61.14 38.06
C PRO A 87 -10.75 -60.14 37.20
N PHE A 88 -11.98 -60.50 36.84
CA PHE A 88 -12.94 -59.59 36.23
C PHE A 88 -13.67 -58.78 37.31
N PHE A 89 -14.16 -59.47 38.34
CA PHE A 89 -14.86 -58.88 39.47
C PHE A 89 -14.33 -59.53 40.75
N THR A 90 -14.08 -58.75 41.80
CA THR A 90 -13.73 -59.27 43.13
C THR A 90 -14.44 -58.43 44.19
N VAL A 91 -14.85 -59.03 45.29
CA VAL A 91 -15.35 -58.30 46.46
C VAL A 91 -14.75 -58.90 47.73
N GLU A 92 -14.24 -58.06 48.62
CA GLU A 92 -13.61 -58.51 49.86
C GLU A 92 -14.66 -59.01 50.85
N SER A 93 -15.74 -58.24 51.05
CA SER A 93 -16.88 -58.67 51.86
C SER A 93 -18.19 -58.10 51.31
N PHE A 94 -19.22 -58.93 51.28
CA PHE A 94 -20.60 -58.57 51.02
C PHE A 94 -21.45 -58.98 52.22
N ALA A 95 -22.05 -58.04 52.94
CA ALA A 95 -22.91 -58.31 54.09
C ALA A 95 -24.35 -57.83 53.86
N LEU A 96 -25.31 -58.60 54.35
CA LEU A 96 -26.74 -58.35 54.24
C LEU A 96 -27.41 -58.53 55.61
N ASP A 97 -27.93 -57.43 56.16
CA ASP A 97 -28.66 -57.44 57.44
C ASP A 97 -30.17 -57.34 57.22
N VAL A 98 -30.88 -58.43 57.51
CA VAL A 98 -32.34 -58.50 57.33
C VAL A 98 -33.07 -58.07 58.60
N ALA A 99 -33.86 -57.00 58.52
CA ALA A 99 -34.69 -56.52 59.63
C ALA A 99 -36.00 -57.35 59.73
N PHE A 100 -35.88 -58.64 60.03
CA PHE A 100 -37.01 -59.60 59.97
C PHE A 100 -38.20 -59.21 60.87
N LEU A 101 -37.94 -58.82 62.12
CA LEU A 101 -39.03 -58.43 63.04
C LEU A 101 -39.76 -57.17 62.54
N ARG A 102 -39.02 -56.19 62.03
CA ARG A 102 -39.64 -55.00 61.40
C ARG A 102 -40.45 -55.40 60.18
N SER A 103 -39.88 -56.21 59.30
CA SER A 103 -40.55 -56.69 58.08
C SER A 103 -41.87 -57.41 58.37
N LEU A 104 -41.90 -58.23 59.43
CA LEU A 104 -43.10 -58.96 59.83
C LEU A 104 -44.16 -58.05 60.47
N ILE A 105 -43.73 -57.03 61.24
CA ILE A 105 -44.64 -56.07 61.90
C ILE A 105 -45.23 -55.07 60.90
N THR A 106 -44.42 -54.56 59.98
CA THR A 106 -44.82 -53.56 58.97
C THR A 106 -45.40 -54.18 57.69
N LEU A 107 -45.39 -55.52 57.58
CA LEU A 107 -45.73 -56.26 56.35
C LEU A 107 -45.01 -55.72 55.10
N THR A 108 -43.83 -55.12 55.30
CA THR A 108 -43.00 -54.52 54.26
C THR A 108 -41.61 -55.11 54.36
N PRO A 109 -41.11 -55.83 53.34
CA PRO A 109 -39.73 -56.29 53.31
C PRO A 109 -38.77 -55.15 53.64
N THR A 110 -38.01 -55.29 54.74
CA THR A 110 -37.11 -54.27 55.26
C THR A 110 -35.71 -54.84 55.45
N LEU A 111 -34.73 -54.21 54.81
CA LEU A 111 -33.30 -54.47 54.99
C LEU A 111 -32.71 -53.36 55.87
N GLU A 112 -31.90 -53.73 56.87
CA GLU A 112 -31.24 -52.75 57.76
C GLU A 112 -29.97 -52.20 57.10
N SER A 113 -29.11 -53.08 56.58
CA SER A 113 -27.97 -52.69 55.74
C SER A 113 -27.68 -53.67 54.61
N ILE A 114 -27.14 -53.13 53.52
CA ILE A 114 -26.44 -53.87 52.47
C ILE A 114 -25.05 -53.24 52.37
N ASP A 115 -24.01 -54.00 52.68
CA ASP A 115 -22.64 -53.51 52.78
C ASP A 115 -21.74 -54.24 51.78
N ILE A 116 -21.11 -53.50 50.87
CA ILE A 116 -20.18 -54.01 49.86
C ILE A 116 -18.81 -53.34 50.08
N ASN A 117 -17.84 -54.10 50.57
CA ASN A 117 -16.50 -53.59 50.83
C ASN A 117 -15.49 -54.02 49.76
N ALA A 118 -14.69 -53.05 49.32
CA ALA A 118 -13.62 -53.21 48.34
C ALA A 118 -14.01 -54.01 47.08
N PRO A 119 -15.11 -53.67 46.38
CA PRO A 119 -15.41 -54.29 45.10
C PRO A 119 -14.43 -53.80 44.02
N TYR A 120 -13.81 -54.72 43.30
CA TYR A 120 -12.98 -54.49 42.13
C TYR A 120 -13.71 -54.92 40.86
N VAL A 121 -13.67 -54.10 39.80
CA VAL A 121 -14.18 -54.46 38.46
C VAL A 121 -13.21 -54.04 37.35
N HIS A 122 -12.96 -54.93 36.41
CA HIS A 122 -12.17 -54.65 35.19
C HIS A 122 -13.05 -54.74 33.94
N LEU A 123 -13.21 -53.62 33.25
CA LEU A 123 -13.90 -53.53 31.97
C LEU A 123 -12.88 -53.24 30.87
N ALA A 124 -12.94 -53.96 29.76
CA ALA A 124 -12.04 -53.72 28.64
C ALA A 124 -12.74 -53.78 27.29
N ARG A 125 -12.47 -52.80 26.42
CA ARG A 125 -12.84 -52.84 25.00
C ARG A 125 -11.73 -53.55 24.23
N LEU A 126 -12.08 -54.60 23.49
CA LEU A 126 -11.13 -55.51 22.86
C LEU A 126 -10.84 -55.12 21.39
N ASP A 127 -9.57 -55.21 20.94
CA ASP A 127 -9.19 -55.03 19.52
C ASP A 127 -9.43 -56.33 18.73
N ASN A 128 -10.66 -56.53 18.26
CA ASN A 128 -11.01 -57.64 17.38
C ASN A 128 -10.96 -57.23 15.90
N ARG A 129 -9.76 -57.26 15.31
CA ARG A 129 -9.52 -56.95 13.88
C ARG A 129 -10.27 -57.83 12.87
N ALA A 130 -10.91 -58.92 13.32
CA ALA A 130 -11.63 -59.87 12.47
C ALA A 130 -13.08 -59.45 12.15
N ASP A 131 -13.74 -58.65 12.99
CA ASP A 131 -15.14 -58.22 12.82
C ASP A 131 -15.27 -56.73 13.13
N LYS A 132 -15.11 -55.88 12.11
CA LYS A 132 -15.20 -54.41 12.25
C LYS A 132 -16.61 -53.90 12.59
N ALA A 133 -17.62 -54.77 12.62
CA ALA A 133 -19.03 -54.40 12.78
C ALA A 133 -19.53 -54.44 14.24
N ASN A 134 -18.84 -55.11 15.16
CA ASN A 134 -19.30 -55.26 16.55
C ASN A 134 -18.20 -54.90 17.56
N THR A 135 -18.41 -53.82 18.32
CA THR A 135 -17.61 -53.48 19.50
C THR A 135 -17.81 -54.55 20.56
N GLN A 136 -16.78 -55.34 20.86
CA GLN A 136 -16.83 -56.38 21.90
C GLN A 136 -16.14 -55.90 23.18
N LEU A 137 -16.80 -56.13 24.31
CA LEU A 137 -16.23 -55.93 25.64
C LEU A 137 -15.73 -57.26 26.18
N ASN A 138 -14.83 -57.22 27.16
CA ASN A 138 -14.39 -58.38 27.92
C ASN A 138 -15.51 -59.03 28.74
N ILE A 139 -16.78 -58.57 28.66
CA ILE A 139 -17.98 -59.15 29.32
C ILE A 139 -19.04 -59.67 28.33
N SER A 140 -18.82 -59.52 27.03
CA SER A 140 -19.83 -59.87 26.02
C SER A 140 -20.19 -61.36 26.05
N ASP A 141 -19.25 -62.23 26.40
CA ASP A 141 -19.45 -63.67 26.65
C ASP A 141 -20.48 -63.94 27.77
N ILE A 142 -20.43 -63.21 28.89
CA ILE A 142 -21.41 -63.34 29.98
C ILE A 142 -22.81 -63.00 29.46
N LEU A 143 -22.94 -61.86 28.78
CA LEU A 143 -24.23 -61.38 28.25
C LEU A 143 -24.83 -62.39 27.27
N THR A 144 -24.02 -62.95 26.37
CA THR A 144 -24.48 -64.00 25.43
C THR A 144 -24.91 -65.28 26.14
N THR A 145 -24.21 -65.69 27.19
CA THR A 145 -24.54 -66.89 27.99
C THR A 145 -25.85 -66.71 28.76
N LEU A 146 -26.05 -65.53 29.36
CA LEU A 146 -27.29 -65.17 30.05
C LEU A 146 -28.48 -65.06 29.09
N ALA A 147 -28.28 -64.45 27.90
CA ALA A 147 -29.31 -64.35 26.87
C ALA A 147 -29.73 -65.74 26.35
N ALA A 148 -28.76 -66.65 26.12
CA ALA A 148 -29.03 -68.02 25.71
C ALA A 148 -29.79 -68.81 26.78
N SER A 149 -29.47 -68.61 28.06
CA SER A 149 -30.15 -69.25 29.20
C SER A 149 -31.58 -68.73 29.40
N ASN A 150 -31.82 -67.43 29.20
CA ASN A 150 -33.16 -66.84 29.26
C ASN A 150 -34.03 -67.21 28.05
N ALA A 151 -33.45 -67.32 26.85
CA ALA A 151 -34.16 -67.77 25.66
C ALA A 151 -34.69 -69.21 25.80
N GLN A 152 -34.08 -70.03 26.65
CA GLN A 152 -34.56 -71.38 26.99
C GLN A 152 -35.68 -71.39 28.06
N SER A 153 -35.97 -70.27 28.70
CA SER A 153 -36.89 -70.18 29.86
C SER A 153 -38.23 -69.49 29.57
N ASN A 154 -38.37 -68.83 28.42
CA ASN A 154 -39.57 -68.06 28.07
C ASN A 154 -40.48 -68.79 27.06
N GLU A 155 -41.26 -69.75 27.54
CA GLU A 155 -42.59 -70.06 27.00
C GLU A 155 -43.64 -69.75 28.08
N VAL A 156 -43.88 -68.47 28.41
CA VAL A 156 -45.14 -68.03 29.05
C VAL A 156 -45.51 -66.62 28.59
N THR A 157 -46.61 -66.58 27.84
CA THR A 157 -47.67 -65.57 27.60
C THR A 157 -47.44 -64.09 27.93
N ASP A 158 -47.67 -63.26 26.91
CA ASP A 158 -48.03 -61.84 26.96
C ASP A 158 -49.27 -61.57 27.84
N GLU A 159 -49.11 -60.82 28.93
CA GLU A 159 -50.14 -59.89 29.41
C GLU A 159 -49.45 -58.63 29.97
N GLU A 160 -49.68 -57.50 29.29
CA GLU A 160 -49.38 -56.16 29.79
C GLU A 160 -50.18 -55.90 31.07
N SER A 161 -49.55 -56.13 32.21
CA SER A 161 -49.80 -55.32 33.41
C SER A 161 -48.47 -54.67 33.78
N VAL A 162 -48.40 -53.35 33.64
CA VAL A 162 -47.32 -52.57 34.25
C VAL A 162 -47.49 -52.76 35.75
N GLY A 163 -46.70 -53.68 36.31
CA GLY A 163 -46.77 -54.05 37.71
C GLY A 163 -46.49 -52.84 38.60
N ASP A 164 -47.41 -52.57 39.53
CA ASP A 164 -47.23 -51.58 40.59
C ASP A 164 -45.94 -51.89 41.37
N ILE A 165 -45.08 -50.88 41.63
CA ILE A 165 -43.76 -51.11 42.26
C ILE A 165 -43.97 -51.72 43.66
N PRO A 166 -43.40 -52.91 43.95
CA PRO A 166 -43.56 -53.55 45.25
C PRO A 166 -42.95 -52.68 46.35
N HIS A 167 -43.63 -52.59 47.49
CA HIS A 167 -43.16 -51.83 48.64
C HIS A 167 -41.94 -52.53 49.28
N LEU A 168 -40.78 -51.89 49.21
CA LEU A 168 -39.50 -52.38 49.74
C LEU A 168 -38.81 -51.23 50.46
N ARG A 169 -38.23 -51.52 51.63
CA ARG A 169 -37.48 -50.55 52.42
C ARG A 169 -36.04 -51.02 52.67
N ILE A 170 -35.07 -50.13 52.48
CA ILE A 170 -33.64 -50.37 52.75
C ILE A 170 -33.14 -49.19 53.60
N ALA A 171 -32.82 -49.42 54.87
CA ALA A 171 -32.39 -48.33 55.76
C ALA A 171 -31.01 -47.78 55.36
N LYS A 172 -30.08 -48.65 54.95
CA LYS A 172 -28.78 -48.23 54.41
C LYS A 172 -28.27 -49.19 53.34
N PHE A 173 -27.77 -48.66 52.24
CA PHE A 173 -26.90 -49.37 51.31
C PHE A 173 -25.56 -48.63 51.30
N GLN A 174 -24.45 -49.34 51.42
CA GLN A 174 -23.12 -48.74 51.29
C GLN A 174 -22.19 -49.63 50.47
N LEU A 175 -21.54 -48.99 49.50
CA LEU A 175 -20.39 -49.51 48.79
C LEU A 175 -19.20 -48.64 49.20
N GLN A 176 -18.14 -49.25 49.70
CA GLN A 176 -16.93 -48.55 50.16
C GLN A 176 -15.68 -49.13 49.52
N GLN A 177 -14.67 -48.29 49.32
CA GLN A 177 -13.36 -48.69 48.78
C GLN A 177 -13.43 -49.38 47.41
N GLY A 178 -14.42 -49.04 46.57
CA GLY A 178 -14.56 -49.65 45.25
C GLY A 178 -13.44 -49.22 44.29
N HIS A 179 -12.99 -50.15 43.45
CA HIS A 179 -11.97 -49.92 42.43
C HIS A 179 -12.51 -50.35 41.05
N ALA A 180 -12.59 -49.42 40.10
CA ALA A 180 -12.95 -49.73 38.73
C ALA A 180 -11.79 -49.41 37.77
N LEU A 181 -11.44 -50.37 36.91
CA LEU A 181 -10.45 -50.19 35.86
C LEU A 181 -11.11 -50.36 34.49
N PHE A 182 -11.01 -49.36 33.64
CA PHE A 182 -11.43 -49.41 32.25
C PHE A 182 -10.22 -49.35 31.32
N THR A 183 -10.06 -50.34 30.44
CA THR A 183 -8.97 -50.38 29.45
C THR A 183 -9.52 -50.47 28.04
N ASP A 184 -9.17 -49.52 27.18
CA ASP A 184 -9.53 -49.55 25.77
C ASP A 184 -8.34 -49.97 24.92
N GLN A 185 -8.39 -51.20 24.39
CA GLN A 185 -7.31 -51.72 23.55
C GLN A 185 -7.32 -51.16 22.13
N ILE A 186 -8.41 -50.49 21.70
CA ILE A 186 -8.51 -49.89 20.36
C ILE A 186 -7.76 -48.56 20.33
N THR A 187 -7.91 -47.74 21.37
CA THR A 187 -7.29 -46.40 21.45
C THR A 187 -6.05 -46.36 22.33
N GLY A 188 -5.86 -47.36 23.18
CA GLY A 188 -4.84 -47.37 24.22
C GLY A 188 -5.23 -46.61 25.49
N ALA A 189 -6.46 -46.08 25.59
CA ALA A 189 -6.92 -45.38 26.80
C ALA A 189 -6.97 -46.32 28.01
N LYS A 190 -6.56 -45.82 29.18
CA LYS A 190 -6.66 -46.55 30.45
C LYS A 190 -7.18 -45.60 31.53
N LEU A 191 -8.37 -45.89 32.04
CA LEU A 191 -9.04 -45.10 33.07
C LEU A 191 -9.11 -45.90 34.36
N ASP A 192 -8.47 -45.38 35.41
CA ASP A 192 -8.35 -46.05 36.70
C ASP A 192 -9.05 -45.22 37.78
N TYR A 193 -10.02 -45.84 38.45
CA TYR A 193 -10.86 -45.24 39.49
C TYR A 193 -10.64 -45.99 40.81
N PRO A 194 -9.57 -45.66 41.55
CA PRO A 194 -9.13 -46.43 42.72
C PRO A 194 -10.05 -46.37 43.95
N GLN A 195 -10.94 -45.37 44.01
CA GLN A 195 -11.86 -45.20 45.12
C GLN A 195 -13.24 -44.78 44.62
N LEU A 196 -14.22 -45.64 44.83
CA LEU A 196 -15.63 -45.45 44.52
C LEU A 196 -16.44 -45.76 45.76
N GLU A 197 -17.32 -44.83 46.13
CA GLU A 197 -18.21 -44.92 47.27
C GLU A 197 -19.64 -44.62 46.83
N LEU A 198 -20.60 -45.45 47.27
CA LEU A 198 -22.03 -45.23 47.03
C LEU A 198 -22.77 -45.45 48.34
N VAL A 199 -23.49 -44.45 48.82
CA VAL A 199 -24.32 -44.55 50.01
C VAL A 199 -25.77 -44.22 49.64
N LEU A 200 -26.69 -45.13 49.91
CA LEU A 200 -28.13 -44.89 49.85
C LEU A 200 -28.69 -44.95 51.27
N ASN A 201 -29.48 -43.96 51.68
CA ASN A 201 -30.07 -43.92 53.02
C ASN A 201 -31.59 -43.86 52.93
N ASP A 202 -32.25 -44.63 53.81
CA ASP A 202 -33.71 -44.63 54.00
C ASP A 202 -34.51 -44.86 52.70
N ILE A 203 -34.04 -45.74 51.82
CA ILE A 203 -34.73 -46.08 50.57
C ILE A 203 -36.08 -46.72 50.88
N ASP A 204 -37.14 -46.13 50.33
CA ASP A 204 -38.51 -46.60 50.35
C ASP A 204 -39.09 -46.42 48.94
N THR A 205 -39.53 -47.53 48.33
CA THR A 205 -40.08 -47.52 46.97
C THR A 205 -41.39 -46.74 46.83
N ARG A 206 -42.02 -46.31 47.93
CA ARG A 206 -43.23 -45.48 47.97
C ARG A 206 -43.00 -44.08 48.56
N ALA A 207 -41.76 -43.69 48.87
CA ALA A 207 -41.47 -42.32 49.32
C ALA A 207 -41.79 -41.28 48.25
N THR A 208 -42.17 -40.07 48.67
CA THR A 208 -42.46 -38.93 47.79
C THR A 208 -41.64 -37.71 48.18
N ILE A 209 -41.06 -37.01 47.20
CA ILE A 209 -40.35 -35.74 47.44
C ILE A 209 -41.40 -34.64 47.63
N ALA A 210 -41.53 -34.09 48.85
CA ALA A 210 -42.48 -33.02 49.16
C ALA A 210 -41.84 -31.63 49.05
N SER A 211 -42.62 -30.63 48.63
CA SER A 211 -42.18 -29.23 48.54
C SER A 211 -42.08 -28.49 49.90
N GLU A 212 -42.48 -29.11 51.03
CA GLU A 212 -42.45 -28.49 52.37
C GLU A 212 -41.93 -29.45 53.48
N PRO A 213 -41.21 -28.95 54.52
CA PRO A 213 -40.24 -29.76 55.26
C PRO A 213 -40.74 -30.27 56.62
N GLN A 214 -41.94 -30.83 56.74
CA GLN A 214 -42.45 -31.20 58.07
C GLN A 214 -42.36 -32.68 58.46
N THR A 215 -42.50 -33.69 57.60
CA THR A 215 -42.43 -35.10 58.07
C THR A 215 -42.33 -36.16 56.94
N GLN A 216 -41.27 -36.18 56.11
CA GLN A 216 -41.10 -37.28 55.14
C GLN A 216 -39.64 -37.74 55.01
N GLN A 217 -39.45 -39.05 54.78
CA GLN A 217 -38.16 -39.67 54.50
C GLN A 217 -37.94 -39.60 52.98
N ASP A 218 -36.90 -38.88 52.55
CA ASP A 218 -36.50 -38.81 51.15
C ASP A 218 -35.53 -39.94 50.84
N ASN A 219 -35.62 -40.57 49.65
CA ASN A 219 -34.64 -41.54 49.22
C ASN A 219 -33.35 -40.80 48.86
N ARG A 220 -32.37 -40.77 49.77
CA ARG A 220 -31.13 -40.02 49.58
C ARG A 220 -30.04 -40.91 49.03
N TYR A 221 -29.26 -40.37 48.10
CA TYR A 221 -28.08 -41.03 47.57
C TYR A 221 -26.88 -40.07 47.57
N ALA A 222 -25.70 -40.64 47.78
CA ALA A 222 -24.42 -39.97 47.63
C ALA A 222 -23.46 -40.92 46.93
N PHE A 223 -22.86 -40.46 45.84
CA PHE A 223 -21.91 -41.20 45.03
C PHE A 223 -20.65 -40.37 44.87
N ASP A 224 -19.51 -40.94 45.23
CA ASP A 224 -18.20 -40.27 45.20
C ASP A 224 -17.20 -41.18 44.47
N ILE A 225 -16.50 -40.63 43.46
CA ILE A 225 -15.41 -41.30 42.75
C ILE A 225 -14.16 -40.43 42.82
N THR A 226 -13.02 -41.05 43.12
CA THR A 226 -11.69 -40.44 42.93
C THR A 226 -10.99 -41.11 41.75
N THR A 227 -10.48 -40.32 40.82
CA THR A 227 -9.68 -40.79 39.68
C THR A 227 -8.21 -41.00 40.08
N ALA A 228 -7.46 -41.78 39.31
CA ALA A 228 -6.02 -41.94 39.54
C ALA A 228 -5.24 -40.62 39.52
N GLU A 229 -5.72 -39.64 38.73
CA GLU A 229 -5.15 -38.29 38.61
C GLU A 229 -5.58 -37.33 39.74
N GLN A 230 -6.18 -37.84 40.83
CA GLN A 230 -6.68 -37.06 41.97
C GLN A 230 -7.84 -36.10 41.61
N GLY A 231 -8.59 -36.39 40.55
CA GLY A 231 -9.86 -35.74 40.26
C GLY A 231 -11.00 -36.35 41.09
N HIS A 232 -12.01 -35.55 41.41
CA HIS A 232 -13.15 -35.98 42.23
C HIS A 232 -14.46 -35.80 41.47
N VAL A 233 -15.30 -36.83 41.46
CA VAL A 233 -16.68 -36.78 40.98
C VAL A 233 -17.58 -37.03 42.17
N SER A 234 -18.49 -36.12 42.47
CA SER A 234 -19.50 -36.30 43.50
C SER A 234 -20.89 -36.03 42.97
N MET A 235 -21.84 -36.90 43.32
CA MET A 235 -23.24 -36.79 42.93
C MET A 235 -24.09 -37.06 44.17
N ARG A 236 -24.89 -36.08 44.60
CA ARG A 236 -25.72 -36.18 45.80
C ARG A 236 -27.13 -35.71 45.49
N GLY A 237 -28.12 -36.37 46.05
CA GLY A 237 -29.49 -35.99 45.76
C GLY A 237 -30.55 -36.83 46.46
N ASP A 238 -31.78 -36.54 46.06
CA ASP A 238 -33.00 -37.24 46.44
C ASP A 238 -33.70 -37.78 45.20
N PHE A 239 -34.41 -38.91 45.36
CA PHE A 239 -35.23 -39.47 44.28
C PHE A 239 -36.55 -40.06 44.77
N GLN A 240 -37.50 -40.17 43.86
CA GLN A 240 -38.78 -40.83 43.99
C GLN A 240 -38.98 -41.71 42.76
N LEU A 241 -39.52 -42.92 42.92
CA LEU A 241 -39.66 -43.88 41.81
C LEU A 241 -40.99 -43.78 41.06
N ALA A 242 -42.04 -43.27 41.69
CA ALA A 242 -43.38 -43.20 41.10
C ALA A 242 -44.16 -41.94 41.55
N PRO A 243 -44.42 -40.96 40.65
CA PRO A 243 -43.72 -40.77 39.36
C PRO A 243 -42.22 -40.56 39.57
N LEU A 244 -41.40 -40.88 38.56
CA LEU A 244 -39.95 -40.74 38.66
C LEU A 244 -39.59 -39.25 38.78
N VAL A 245 -39.06 -38.84 39.93
CA VAL A 245 -38.53 -37.49 40.17
C VAL A 245 -37.17 -37.63 40.84
N ALA A 246 -36.17 -36.87 40.42
CA ALA A 246 -34.87 -36.85 41.07
C ALA A 246 -34.27 -35.44 41.08
N THR A 247 -33.83 -34.97 42.24
CA THR A 247 -33.03 -33.75 42.38
C THR A 247 -31.60 -34.16 42.67
N THR A 248 -30.64 -33.69 41.88
CA THR A 248 -29.23 -34.06 42.00
C THR A 248 -28.33 -32.85 41.89
N GLN A 249 -27.34 -32.77 42.77
CA GLN A 249 -26.17 -31.92 42.59
C GLN A 249 -25.02 -32.80 42.11
N ILE A 250 -24.43 -32.43 40.97
CA ILE A 250 -23.28 -33.09 40.37
C ILE A 250 -22.12 -32.12 40.40
N SER A 251 -21.00 -32.55 40.97
CA SER A 251 -19.76 -31.77 41.06
C SER A 251 -18.58 -32.62 40.60
N LEU A 252 -17.91 -32.18 39.54
CA LEU A 252 -16.66 -32.71 39.01
C LEU A 252 -15.59 -31.67 39.33
N SER A 253 -14.55 -32.08 40.05
CA SER A 253 -13.43 -31.24 40.44
C SER A 253 -12.13 -31.84 39.93
N ASN A 254 -11.36 -31.03 39.20
CA ASN A 254 -10.02 -31.34 38.70
C ASN A 254 -9.95 -32.64 37.87
N ILE A 255 -10.93 -32.86 36.98
CA ILE A 255 -10.96 -34.05 36.12
C ILE A 255 -9.94 -33.88 34.99
N ALA A 256 -8.85 -34.65 35.04
CA ALA A 256 -7.83 -34.64 34.00
C ALA A 256 -8.37 -35.15 32.65
N LEU A 257 -8.15 -34.38 31.59
CA LEU A 257 -8.64 -34.67 30.23
C LEU A 257 -7.63 -35.49 29.41
N ALA A 258 -6.33 -35.37 29.69
CA ALA A 258 -5.28 -36.08 28.95
C ALA A 258 -5.47 -37.61 28.93
N PRO A 259 -5.87 -38.30 30.03
CA PRO A 259 -6.17 -39.74 29.99
C PRO A 259 -7.39 -40.11 29.14
N LEU A 260 -8.31 -39.17 28.93
CA LEU A 260 -9.51 -39.35 28.11
C LEU A 260 -9.23 -39.08 26.62
N TRP A 261 -8.22 -38.28 26.29
CA TRP A 261 -7.89 -37.87 24.93
C TRP A 261 -7.73 -39.02 23.91
N PRO A 262 -7.08 -40.16 24.23
CA PRO A 262 -6.96 -41.26 23.27
C PRO A 262 -8.31 -41.78 22.75
N LEU A 263 -9.39 -41.65 23.53
CA LEU A 263 -10.74 -42.03 23.12
C LEU A 263 -11.25 -41.19 21.93
N SER A 264 -10.66 -40.01 21.69
CA SER A 264 -11.03 -39.04 20.66
C SER A 264 -9.86 -38.60 19.76
N ASP A 265 -8.65 -39.14 19.92
CA ASP A 265 -7.42 -38.68 19.24
C ASP A 265 -7.48 -38.80 17.69
N ASN A 266 -8.39 -39.63 17.16
CA ASN A 266 -8.62 -39.70 15.71
C ASN A 266 -9.50 -38.55 15.17
N ALA A 267 -10.10 -37.73 16.03
CA ALA A 267 -11.03 -36.67 15.61
C ALA A 267 -10.30 -35.51 14.93
N ILE A 268 -9.15 -35.07 15.45
CA ILE A 268 -8.35 -33.96 14.92
C ILE A 268 -6.87 -34.33 14.88
N SER A 269 -6.03 -33.55 14.19
CA SER A 269 -4.59 -33.83 14.10
C SER A 269 -3.77 -33.30 15.28
N ALA A 270 -4.28 -32.30 16.01
CA ALA A 270 -3.65 -31.77 17.21
C ALA A 270 -3.89 -32.68 18.42
N LYS A 271 -2.88 -32.83 19.29
CA LYS A 271 -2.96 -33.68 20.49
C LYS A 271 -3.20 -32.82 21.72
N LEU A 272 -4.11 -33.24 22.61
CA LEU A 272 -4.28 -32.63 23.93
C LEU A 272 -3.24 -33.23 24.90
N ASP A 273 -2.27 -32.43 25.33
CA ASP A 273 -1.25 -32.86 26.28
C ASP A 273 -1.66 -32.66 27.73
N GLN A 274 -2.38 -31.58 28.02
CA GLN A 274 -2.79 -31.17 29.36
C GLN A 274 -4.18 -30.55 29.34
N GLY A 275 -4.86 -30.61 30.48
CA GLY A 275 -6.17 -30.01 30.64
C GLY A 275 -6.95 -30.61 31.80
N THR A 276 -7.67 -29.76 32.53
CA THR A 276 -8.56 -30.18 33.63
C THR A 276 -9.95 -29.60 33.44
N LEU A 277 -10.97 -30.37 33.81
CA LEU A 277 -12.38 -29.98 33.78
C LEU A 277 -12.91 -29.87 35.22
N ASN A 278 -13.53 -28.73 35.53
CA ASN A 278 -14.48 -28.63 36.63
C ASN A 278 -15.89 -28.41 36.08
N LEU A 279 -16.88 -29.04 36.70
CA LEU A 279 -18.29 -28.90 36.33
C LEU A 279 -19.13 -29.02 37.60
N ASP A 280 -19.92 -28.02 37.95
CA ASP A 280 -20.88 -28.06 39.05
C ASP A 280 -22.26 -27.69 38.51
N PHE A 281 -23.30 -28.44 38.85
CA PHE A 281 -24.67 -28.07 38.53
C PHE A 281 -25.68 -28.79 39.40
N ILE A 282 -26.87 -28.18 39.51
CA ILE A 282 -28.04 -28.78 40.14
C ILE A 282 -29.04 -29.13 39.05
N ALA A 283 -29.37 -30.41 38.90
CA ALA A 283 -30.35 -30.90 37.95
C ALA A 283 -31.58 -31.50 38.65
N LYS A 284 -32.76 -31.19 38.12
CA LYS A 284 -34.03 -31.82 38.49
C LYS A 284 -34.56 -32.58 37.28
N PHE A 285 -34.87 -33.86 37.47
CA PHE A 285 -35.47 -34.75 36.47
C PHE A 285 -36.89 -35.11 36.89
N GLU A 286 -37.83 -35.08 35.96
CA GLU A 286 -39.24 -35.40 36.19
C GLU A 286 -39.80 -36.20 35.01
N ALA A 287 -40.33 -37.40 35.29
CA ALA A 287 -41.14 -38.14 34.33
C ALA A 287 -42.59 -37.66 34.43
N LEU A 288 -43.05 -36.98 33.38
CA LEU A 288 -44.44 -36.62 33.17
C LEU A 288 -45.14 -37.72 32.36
N THR A 289 -46.47 -37.68 32.28
CA THR A 289 -47.29 -38.75 31.66
C THR A 289 -46.83 -39.12 30.24
N ASP A 290 -46.43 -38.12 29.43
CA ASP A 290 -46.06 -38.31 28.03
C ASP A 290 -44.66 -37.75 27.68
N THR A 291 -43.95 -37.13 28.63
CA THR A 291 -42.65 -36.47 28.38
C THR A 291 -41.71 -36.60 29.57
N PHE A 292 -40.41 -36.54 29.31
CA PHE A 292 -39.38 -36.44 30.35
C PHE A 292 -38.88 -35.01 30.39
N ALA A 293 -39.06 -34.34 31.52
CA ALA A 293 -38.61 -32.98 31.73
C ALA A 293 -37.33 -32.95 32.58
N PHE A 294 -36.39 -32.08 32.22
CA PHE A 294 -35.23 -31.79 33.03
C PHE A 294 -34.98 -30.29 33.13
N HIS A 295 -34.53 -29.88 34.31
CA HIS A 295 -34.19 -28.50 34.63
C HIS A 295 -32.80 -28.45 35.26
N LEU A 296 -31.86 -27.75 34.64
CA LEU A 296 -30.52 -27.49 35.17
C LEU A 296 -30.46 -26.05 35.66
N ASN A 297 -29.96 -25.85 36.87
CA ASN A 297 -29.68 -24.56 37.48
C ASN A 297 -28.25 -24.46 37.96
N GLU A 298 -27.77 -23.23 38.09
CA GLU A 298 -26.47 -22.91 38.71
C GLU A 298 -25.33 -23.70 38.06
N GLY A 299 -25.39 -23.90 36.74
CA GLY A 299 -24.38 -24.66 36.02
C GLY A 299 -23.11 -23.85 35.84
N GLU A 300 -22.00 -24.32 36.41
CA GLU A 300 -20.67 -23.76 36.25
C GLU A 300 -19.76 -24.79 35.57
N LEU A 301 -19.06 -24.37 34.52
CA LEU A 301 -18.05 -25.19 33.85
C LEU A 301 -16.77 -24.40 33.75
N SER A 302 -15.64 -25.02 34.07
CA SER A 302 -14.33 -24.46 33.76
C SER A 302 -13.39 -25.50 33.16
N LEU A 303 -12.66 -25.08 32.14
CA LEU A 303 -11.53 -25.79 31.57
C LEU A 303 -10.27 -25.02 31.95
N ASN A 304 -9.29 -25.70 32.56
CA ASN A 304 -8.04 -25.07 32.97
C ASN A 304 -6.83 -25.76 32.35
N ASP A 305 -5.82 -24.95 32.02
CA ASP A 305 -4.52 -25.39 31.51
C ASP A 305 -4.63 -26.32 30.29
N ILE A 306 -5.52 -25.97 29.34
CA ILE A 306 -5.70 -26.72 28.10
C ILE A 306 -4.51 -26.44 27.18
N VAL A 307 -3.73 -27.48 26.86
CA VAL A 307 -2.58 -27.37 25.96
C VAL A 307 -2.72 -28.34 24.80
N PHE A 308 -2.78 -27.80 23.59
CA PHE A 308 -2.69 -28.58 22.35
C PHE A 308 -1.32 -28.45 21.71
N SER A 309 -0.76 -29.58 21.30
CA SER A 309 0.50 -29.67 20.58
C SER A 309 0.38 -30.40 19.25
N TYR A 310 1.34 -30.15 18.36
CA TYR A 310 1.54 -30.90 17.14
C TYR A 310 3.05 -31.08 16.92
N GLN A 311 3.51 -32.32 16.71
CA GLN A 311 4.94 -32.64 16.56
C GLN A 311 5.81 -32.10 17.72
N ASP A 312 5.33 -32.26 18.96
CA ASP A 312 5.96 -31.79 20.20
C ASP A 312 6.11 -30.26 20.35
N GLU A 313 5.50 -29.47 19.47
CA GLU A 313 5.38 -28.01 19.60
C GLU A 313 4.00 -27.62 20.15
N ALA A 314 3.96 -26.85 21.24
CA ALA A 314 2.72 -26.30 21.80
C ALA A 314 2.17 -25.19 20.89
N LEU A 315 0.97 -25.42 20.34
CA LEU A 315 0.31 -24.51 19.40
C LEU A 315 -0.78 -23.66 20.04
N VAL A 316 -1.53 -24.24 20.96
CA VAL A 316 -2.60 -23.56 21.69
C VAL A 316 -2.39 -23.79 23.17
N ASN A 317 -2.34 -22.71 23.93
CA ASN A 317 -2.35 -22.72 25.38
C ASN A 317 -3.53 -21.87 25.85
N LEU A 318 -4.48 -22.51 26.51
CA LEU A 318 -5.68 -21.89 27.07
C LEU A 318 -5.66 -22.09 28.59
N PRO A 319 -5.21 -21.08 29.35
CA PRO A 319 -5.16 -21.14 30.81
C PRO A 319 -6.53 -21.36 31.44
N VAL A 320 -7.54 -20.60 30.99
CA VAL A 320 -8.89 -20.65 31.58
C VAL A 320 -9.95 -20.41 30.51
N LEU A 321 -10.93 -21.31 30.45
CA LEU A 321 -12.25 -21.07 29.85
C LEU A 321 -13.30 -21.33 30.92
N LYS A 322 -14.23 -20.40 31.11
CA LYS A 322 -15.31 -20.47 32.09
C LYS A 322 -16.66 -20.25 31.44
N LEU A 323 -17.64 -20.97 31.94
CA LEU A 323 -19.05 -20.78 31.63
C LEU A 323 -19.79 -20.70 32.97
N GLU A 324 -20.47 -19.59 33.20
CA GLU A 324 -21.06 -19.25 34.50
C GLU A 324 -22.59 -19.17 34.41
N ASN A 325 -23.26 -19.69 35.44
CA ASN A 325 -24.71 -19.66 35.64
C ASN A 325 -25.53 -20.18 34.44
N MET A 326 -25.17 -21.35 33.93
CA MET A 326 -25.94 -22.06 32.91
C MET A 326 -27.27 -22.54 33.49
N ARG A 327 -28.36 -22.25 32.78
CA ARG A 327 -29.70 -22.75 33.08
C ARG A 327 -30.28 -23.43 31.85
N ILE A 328 -30.78 -24.64 32.03
CA ILE A 328 -31.39 -25.41 30.93
C ILE A 328 -32.78 -25.81 31.35
N ASN A 329 -33.78 -25.51 30.52
CA ASN A 329 -35.16 -25.93 30.75
C ASN A 329 -35.68 -26.68 29.53
N SER A 330 -35.84 -27.99 29.65
CA SER A 330 -36.26 -28.84 28.53
C SER A 330 -37.73 -28.70 28.17
N LEU A 331 -38.57 -28.14 29.06
CA LEU A 331 -40.00 -27.98 28.81
C LEU A 331 -40.28 -26.82 27.85
N ILE A 332 -39.52 -25.73 27.98
CA ILE A 332 -39.54 -24.58 27.06
C ILE A 332 -38.39 -24.60 26.05
N GLN A 333 -37.55 -25.65 26.09
CA GLN A 333 -36.36 -25.85 25.27
C GLN A 333 -35.46 -24.61 25.21
N GLN A 334 -35.11 -24.07 26.38
CA GLN A 334 -34.28 -22.87 26.51
C GLN A 334 -32.99 -23.19 27.28
N VAL A 335 -31.89 -22.61 26.80
CA VAL A 335 -30.59 -22.59 27.46
C VAL A 335 -30.21 -21.13 27.68
N ASP A 336 -30.09 -20.71 28.94
CA ASP A 336 -29.61 -19.38 29.30
C ASP A 336 -28.20 -19.50 29.89
N ILE A 337 -27.26 -18.71 29.37
CA ILE A 337 -25.88 -18.64 29.84
C ILE A 337 -25.61 -17.18 30.22
N GLU A 338 -25.20 -16.94 31.46
CA GLU A 338 -24.90 -15.58 31.92
C GLU A 338 -23.59 -15.09 31.31
N HIS A 339 -22.52 -15.86 31.47
CA HIS A 339 -21.20 -15.46 31.01
C HIS A 339 -20.39 -16.63 30.43
N ILE A 340 -19.72 -16.36 29.31
CA ILE A 340 -18.64 -17.21 28.79
C ILE A 340 -17.36 -16.37 28.77
N GLY A 341 -16.36 -16.80 29.53
CA GLY A 341 -15.07 -16.12 29.67
C GLY A 341 -13.92 -16.97 29.13
N ILE A 342 -13.05 -16.37 28.34
CA ILE A 342 -11.78 -16.97 27.89
C ILE A 342 -10.65 -16.02 28.29
N GLU A 343 -9.68 -16.51 29.05
CA GLU A 343 -8.58 -15.69 29.59
C GLU A 343 -7.22 -16.26 29.21
N GLY A 344 -6.34 -15.42 28.66
CA GLY A 344 -4.94 -15.75 28.42
C GLY A 344 -4.67 -16.71 27.25
N LEU A 345 -5.63 -16.91 26.34
CA LEU A 345 -5.46 -17.80 25.18
C LEU A 345 -4.26 -17.37 24.33
N THR A 346 -3.27 -18.24 24.22
CA THR A 346 -2.10 -18.06 23.34
C THR A 346 -2.16 -19.03 22.18
N VAL A 347 -2.05 -18.51 20.96
CA VAL A 347 -2.12 -19.30 19.72
C VAL A 347 -0.89 -19.02 18.87
N LYS A 348 -0.25 -20.08 18.35
CA LYS A 348 0.84 -20.02 17.38
C LYS A 348 0.38 -20.58 16.04
N GLY A 349 0.44 -19.74 15.01
CA GLY A 349 0.05 -20.09 13.65
C GLY A 349 1.15 -19.82 12.64
N VAL A 350 1.12 -20.58 11.56
CA VAL A 350 1.91 -20.37 10.35
C VAL A 350 0.94 -20.24 9.18
N TYR A 351 1.05 -19.15 8.44
CA TYR A 351 0.28 -18.90 7.24
C TYR A 351 1.20 -19.02 6.02
N ASP A 352 0.94 -20.00 5.18
CA ASP A 352 1.72 -20.34 3.99
C ASP A 352 0.81 -20.50 2.75
N ASP A 353 1.36 -20.97 1.62
CA ASP A 353 0.60 -21.20 0.38
C ASP A 353 -0.58 -22.18 0.52
N LYS A 354 -0.63 -22.98 1.60
CA LYS A 354 -1.73 -23.90 1.92
C LYS A 354 -2.73 -23.28 2.90
N GLY A 355 -2.57 -22.00 3.25
CA GLY A 355 -3.37 -21.27 4.20
C GLY A 355 -2.84 -21.36 5.63
N LEU A 356 -3.71 -21.09 6.61
CA LEU A 356 -3.36 -21.15 8.02
C LEU A 356 -3.27 -22.60 8.50
N ASN A 357 -2.11 -23.00 9.01
CA ASN A 357 -1.88 -24.37 9.52
C ASN A 357 -2.90 -24.82 10.57
N LEU A 358 -3.34 -23.91 11.45
CA LEU A 358 -4.31 -24.17 12.52
C LEU A 358 -5.64 -24.71 11.99
N GLN A 359 -6.12 -24.20 10.85
CA GLN A 359 -7.36 -24.69 10.25
C GLN A 359 -7.27 -26.20 9.98
N ARG A 360 -6.16 -26.65 9.39
CA ARG A 360 -5.95 -28.07 9.05
C ARG A 360 -5.75 -28.94 10.29
N LEU A 361 -5.13 -28.41 11.35
CA LEU A 361 -4.81 -29.18 12.56
C LEU A 361 -6.03 -29.41 13.46
N PHE A 362 -6.96 -28.45 13.49
CA PHE A 362 -8.18 -28.51 14.30
C PHE A 362 -9.44 -28.86 13.49
N SER A 363 -9.31 -29.09 12.17
CA SER A 363 -10.43 -29.61 11.37
C SER A 363 -10.69 -31.08 11.69
N PRO A 364 -11.96 -31.48 11.89
CA PRO A 364 -12.28 -32.87 12.14
C PRO A 364 -11.93 -33.74 10.92
N HIS A 365 -11.32 -34.90 11.15
CA HIS A 365 -11.14 -35.93 10.13
C HIS A 365 -12.50 -36.52 9.77
N LEU A 366 -13.19 -35.89 8.83
CA LEU A 366 -14.36 -36.48 8.20
C LEU A 366 -13.89 -37.77 7.52
N ALA A 367 -14.41 -38.92 7.98
CA ALA A 367 -14.17 -40.18 7.32
C ALA A 367 -14.55 -40.03 5.83
N PRO A 368 -13.72 -40.48 4.88
CA PRO A 368 -14.14 -40.53 3.49
C PRO A 368 -15.41 -41.39 3.44
N THR A 369 -16.53 -40.76 3.10
CA THR A 369 -17.71 -41.48 2.65
C THR A 369 -17.29 -42.23 1.40
N ASN A 370 -16.93 -43.50 1.57
CA ASN A 370 -16.82 -44.44 0.46
C ASN A 370 -18.23 -44.67 -0.09
N ASP A 371 -18.75 -43.68 -0.80
CA ASP A 371 -19.99 -43.74 -1.55
C ASP A 371 -19.77 -43.12 -2.94
N ASP A 372 -18.82 -43.68 -3.67
CA ASP A 372 -18.80 -43.63 -5.14
C ASP A 372 -19.95 -44.46 -5.78
N ASN A 373 -21.03 -44.71 -5.04
CA ASN A 373 -22.29 -45.27 -5.54
C ASN A 373 -23.54 -44.65 -4.88
N ALA A 374 -23.47 -43.38 -4.45
CA ALA A 374 -24.65 -42.62 -4.03
C ALA A 374 -24.88 -41.36 -4.89
N GLN A 375 -24.69 -41.46 -6.21
CA GLN A 375 -25.29 -40.54 -7.19
C GLN A 375 -26.37 -41.25 -8.00
N GLN A 376 -27.46 -41.66 -7.33
CA GLN A 376 -28.81 -41.78 -7.91
C GLN A 376 -29.78 -42.24 -6.82
N ASN A 377 -30.13 -41.30 -5.93
CA ASN A 377 -31.44 -41.16 -5.30
C ASN A 377 -31.33 -40.05 -4.26
N SER A 378 -31.22 -38.81 -4.73
CA SER A 378 -31.76 -37.71 -3.96
C SER A 378 -33.26 -38.00 -3.77
N PRO A 379 -33.81 -37.99 -2.55
CA PRO A 379 -35.24 -37.84 -2.40
C PRO A 379 -35.57 -36.47 -2.99
N SER A 380 -36.13 -36.48 -4.20
CA SER A 380 -36.86 -35.35 -4.76
C SER A 380 -37.80 -34.84 -3.68
N ALA A 381 -37.76 -33.53 -3.44
CA ALA A 381 -38.76 -32.81 -2.69
C ALA A 381 -40.15 -33.32 -3.11
N ALA A 382 -40.75 -34.12 -2.23
CA ALA A 382 -42.14 -34.51 -2.30
C ALA A 382 -42.87 -33.56 -1.36
N THR A 383 -43.77 -32.78 -1.95
CA THR A 383 -44.86 -32.07 -1.27
C THR A 383 -45.51 -32.97 -0.22
N SER A 384 -45.36 -32.58 1.04
CA SER A 384 -46.28 -32.89 2.12
C SER A 384 -46.85 -31.58 2.64
N ASP A 385 -48.07 -31.27 2.18
CA ASP A 385 -49.03 -30.51 2.97
C ASP A 385 -49.26 -31.30 4.28
N SER A 386 -48.62 -30.85 5.34
CA SER A 386 -49.03 -31.09 6.72
C SER A 386 -48.70 -29.85 7.53
N SER A 387 -49.72 -29.00 7.68
CA SER A 387 -49.83 -28.02 8.76
C SER A 387 -49.70 -28.71 10.12
N ASP A 388 -49.03 -28.02 11.04
CA ASP A 388 -48.87 -28.31 12.46
C ASP A 388 -47.98 -29.51 12.82
N ASP A 389 -46.66 -29.31 12.76
CA ASP A 389 -45.79 -29.76 13.84
C ASP A 389 -44.67 -28.73 14.05
N THR A 390 -44.96 -27.70 14.85
CA THR A 390 -43.95 -26.80 15.38
C THR A 390 -43.14 -27.57 16.42
N ALA A 391 -42.20 -28.39 15.97
CA ALA A 391 -41.08 -28.77 16.80
C ALA A 391 -40.38 -27.47 17.19
N SER A 392 -40.59 -27.02 18.42
CA SER A 392 -39.90 -25.86 18.96
C SER A 392 -38.41 -26.20 19.00
N ASP A 393 -37.61 -25.37 18.35
CA ASP A 393 -36.16 -25.52 18.34
C ASP A 393 -35.60 -24.98 19.65
N TRP A 394 -34.51 -25.58 20.14
CA TRP A 394 -33.83 -25.09 21.34
C TRP A 394 -33.33 -23.66 21.14
N ARG A 395 -33.73 -22.75 22.03
CA ARG A 395 -33.25 -21.36 22.06
C ARG A 395 -32.09 -21.24 23.04
N VAL A 396 -30.97 -20.68 22.59
CA VAL A 396 -29.81 -20.39 23.44
C VAL A 396 -29.67 -18.89 23.56
N GLU A 397 -29.60 -18.38 24.78
CA GLU A 397 -29.38 -16.97 25.09
C GLU A 397 -28.08 -16.84 25.90
N LEU A 398 -27.14 -16.06 25.39
CA LEU A 398 -25.89 -15.71 26.06
C LEU A 398 -25.95 -14.24 26.47
N SER A 399 -25.77 -13.92 27.75
CA SER A 399 -25.85 -12.52 28.20
C SER A 399 -24.57 -11.74 27.90
N THR A 400 -23.39 -12.35 28.08
CA THR A 400 -22.10 -11.71 27.77
C THR A 400 -21.04 -12.75 27.39
N PHE A 401 -20.29 -12.49 26.33
CA PHE A 401 -19.04 -13.19 26.01
C PHE A 401 -17.87 -12.27 26.31
N SER A 402 -16.85 -12.75 27.01
CA SER A 402 -15.58 -12.04 27.14
C SER A 402 -14.39 -12.93 26.79
N PHE A 403 -13.48 -12.33 26.02
CA PHE A 403 -12.19 -12.87 25.66
C PHE A 403 -11.17 -11.82 26.10
N ILE A 404 -10.23 -12.16 26.97
CA ILE A 404 -9.34 -11.19 27.61
C ILE A 404 -7.90 -11.70 27.61
N GLN A 405 -6.94 -10.80 27.40
CA GLN A 405 -5.50 -11.08 27.44
C GLN A 405 -5.05 -12.18 26.46
N GLY A 406 -5.70 -12.31 25.29
CA GLY A 406 -5.25 -13.25 24.27
C GLY A 406 -3.95 -12.81 23.59
N SER A 407 -3.22 -13.78 23.04
CA SER A 407 -2.03 -13.58 22.22
C SER A 407 -2.07 -14.48 20.98
N LEU A 408 -1.86 -13.89 19.81
CA LEU A 408 -1.71 -14.60 18.54
C LEU A 408 -0.33 -14.30 17.97
N GLN A 409 0.48 -15.34 17.80
CA GLN A 409 1.76 -15.31 17.11
C GLN A 409 1.60 -15.95 15.74
N LEU A 410 1.73 -15.15 14.68
CA LEU A 410 1.53 -15.60 13.31
C LEU A 410 2.82 -15.41 12.52
N GLN A 411 3.35 -16.50 11.96
CA GLN A 411 4.41 -16.43 10.96
C GLN A 411 3.80 -16.37 9.57
N GLU A 412 4.00 -15.25 8.88
CA GLU A 412 3.63 -15.05 7.49
C GLU A 412 4.73 -15.62 6.59
N ARG A 413 4.38 -16.54 5.68
CA ARG A 413 5.29 -17.20 4.72
C ARG A 413 4.82 -17.13 3.27
N GLN A 414 3.60 -16.66 3.02
CA GLN A 414 3.06 -16.47 1.66
C GLN A 414 3.77 -15.31 0.96
N PHE A 415 4.05 -14.22 1.69
CA PHE A 415 4.65 -13.02 1.09
C PHE A 415 6.17 -12.92 1.30
N ASN A 416 6.68 -13.30 2.45
CA ASN A 416 8.11 -13.35 2.71
C ASN A 416 8.35 -14.43 3.76
N ASP A 417 9.56 -14.98 3.87
CA ASP A 417 9.82 -16.11 4.79
C ASP A 417 9.96 -15.71 6.27
N ASN A 418 10.01 -14.40 6.58
CA ASN A 418 10.54 -13.90 7.85
C ASN A 418 9.65 -12.87 8.57
N THR A 419 8.41 -12.62 8.17
CA THR A 419 7.53 -11.69 8.91
C THR A 419 6.77 -12.43 9.99
N PHE A 420 7.03 -12.04 11.24
CA PHE A 420 6.31 -12.51 12.42
C PHE A 420 5.40 -11.40 12.91
N TRP A 421 4.11 -11.68 12.96
CA TRP A 421 3.10 -10.84 13.58
C TRP A 421 2.81 -11.36 14.98
N HIS A 422 2.71 -10.43 15.93
CA HIS A 422 2.27 -10.71 17.29
C HIS A 422 1.17 -9.73 17.67
N LEU A 423 -0.04 -10.27 17.79
CA LEU A 423 -1.19 -9.57 18.33
C LEU A 423 -1.26 -9.94 19.81
N SER A 424 -1.15 -8.96 20.69
CA SER A 424 -1.13 -9.15 22.13
C SER A 424 -2.24 -8.35 22.78
N GLN A 425 -2.57 -8.72 24.03
CA GLN A 425 -3.67 -8.10 24.77
C GLN A 425 -4.99 -8.13 23.99
N LEU A 426 -5.21 -9.18 23.19
CA LEU A 426 -6.44 -9.37 22.43
C LEU A 426 -7.58 -9.45 23.43
N SER A 427 -8.50 -8.49 23.35
CA SER A 427 -9.72 -8.49 24.13
C SER A 427 -10.94 -8.27 23.24
N LEU A 428 -11.95 -9.11 23.39
CA LEU A 428 -13.24 -9.02 22.72
C LEU A 428 -14.33 -9.21 23.77
N GLU A 429 -15.25 -8.26 23.86
CA GLU A 429 -16.46 -8.39 24.68
C GLU A 429 -17.67 -8.18 23.79
N THR A 430 -18.73 -8.97 23.99
CA THR A 430 -20.00 -8.81 23.27
C THR A 430 -21.16 -8.56 24.21
N GLY A 431 -22.17 -7.83 23.73
CA GLY A 431 -23.49 -7.80 24.35
C GLY A 431 -24.23 -9.15 24.20
N PRO A 432 -25.53 -9.18 24.53
CA PRO A 432 -26.33 -10.40 24.48
C PRO A 432 -26.39 -11.03 23.07
N VAL A 433 -26.24 -12.35 23.00
CA VAL A 433 -26.30 -13.14 21.76
C VAL A 433 -27.39 -14.21 21.89
N SER A 434 -28.39 -14.15 21.01
CA SER A 434 -29.42 -15.18 20.87
C SER A 434 -29.06 -16.13 19.74
N SER A 435 -29.35 -17.42 19.87
CA SER A 435 -29.20 -18.41 18.78
C SER A 435 -30.07 -18.08 17.55
N THR A 436 -31.11 -17.27 17.72
CA THR A 436 -31.94 -16.77 16.61
C THR A 436 -31.24 -15.68 15.80
N LEU A 437 -30.20 -15.06 16.36
CA LEU A 437 -29.44 -13.94 15.78
C LEU A 437 -30.32 -12.75 15.35
N ALA A 438 -31.54 -12.64 15.87
CA ALA A 438 -32.54 -11.68 15.43
C ALA A 438 -32.24 -10.22 15.83
N ASN A 439 -31.41 -10.03 16.85
CA ASN A 439 -31.01 -8.71 17.35
C ASN A 439 -29.53 -8.43 17.00
N PRO A 440 -29.16 -7.17 16.71
CA PRO A 440 -27.76 -6.79 16.56
C PRO A 440 -26.94 -7.07 17.82
N ILE A 441 -25.71 -7.53 17.62
CA ILE A 441 -24.76 -7.90 18.66
C ILE A 441 -23.74 -6.78 18.79
N ASP A 442 -23.80 -6.04 19.89
CA ASP A 442 -22.81 -5.03 20.21
C ASP A 442 -21.48 -5.68 20.60
N TYR A 443 -20.36 -5.06 20.24
CA TYR A 443 -19.03 -5.56 20.57
C TYR A 443 -18.06 -4.44 20.93
N SER A 444 -17.05 -4.80 21.72
CA SER A 444 -15.83 -4.02 21.90
C SER A 444 -14.60 -4.90 21.68
N PHE A 445 -13.65 -4.41 20.90
CA PHE A 445 -12.43 -5.11 20.52
C PHE A 445 -11.22 -4.23 20.75
N TYR A 446 -10.14 -4.81 21.26
CA TYR A 446 -8.85 -4.16 21.40
C TYR A 446 -7.72 -5.16 21.17
N THR A 447 -6.64 -4.70 20.54
CA THR A 447 -5.39 -5.45 20.41
C THR A 447 -4.21 -4.51 20.29
N ALA A 448 -3.09 -4.89 20.90
CA ALA A 448 -1.78 -4.38 20.56
C ALA A 448 -1.20 -5.19 19.39
N VAL A 449 -0.51 -4.52 18.48
CA VAL A 449 0.09 -5.13 17.28
C VAL A 449 1.58 -4.84 17.24
N SER A 450 2.34 -5.87 16.90
CA SER A 450 3.77 -5.79 16.68
C SER A 450 4.17 -6.74 15.55
N ALA A 451 5.09 -6.31 14.70
CA ALA A 451 5.68 -7.12 13.65
C ALA A 451 7.19 -6.94 13.59
N SER A 452 7.88 -8.03 13.25
CA SER A 452 9.33 -8.07 13.13
C SER A 452 9.78 -9.11 12.11
N ASN A 453 11.07 -9.06 11.76
CA ASN A 453 11.74 -10.05 10.92
C ASN A 453 12.21 -11.30 11.69
N SER A 454 11.92 -11.36 12.99
CA SER A 454 12.25 -12.48 13.89
C SER A 454 11.15 -12.71 14.90
N ALA A 455 10.96 -13.96 15.32
CA ALA A 455 9.95 -14.31 16.34
C ALA A 455 10.20 -13.60 17.68
N GLU A 456 11.47 -13.48 18.09
CA GLU A 456 11.89 -12.79 19.30
C GLU A 456 11.64 -11.28 19.22
N GLY A 457 11.92 -10.67 18.07
CA GLY A 457 11.66 -9.25 17.83
C GLY A 457 10.15 -8.94 17.84
N ALA A 458 9.32 -9.82 17.28
CA ALA A 458 7.87 -9.65 17.28
C ALA A 458 7.25 -9.90 18.67
N SER A 459 7.86 -10.78 19.46
CA SER A 459 7.40 -11.08 20.83
C SER A 459 7.95 -10.11 21.88
N SER A 460 8.65 -9.03 21.47
CA SER A 460 9.14 -7.99 22.36
C SER A 460 8.00 -7.30 23.11
N GLU A 461 8.27 -6.84 24.35
CA GLU A 461 7.29 -6.06 25.14
C GLU A 461 6.96 -4.69 24.50
N ARG A 462 7.71 -4.26 23.48
CA ARG A 462 7.43 -3.01 22.77
C ARG A 462 6.25 -3.20 21.80
N THR A 463 5.09 -2.72 22.20
CA THR A 463 3.96 -2.48 21.30
C THR A 463 4.34 -1.47 20.22
N LYS A 464 4.05 -1.79 18.95
CA LYS A 464 4.33 -0.94 17.80
C LYS A 464 3.06 -0.40 17.12
N GLY A 465 1.96 -0.39 17.88
CA GLY A 465 0.65 0.10 17.44
C GLY A 465 -0.48 -0.58 18.18
N THR A 466 -1.61 0.09 18.29
CA THR A 466 -2.83 -0.48 18.88
C THR A 466 -4.02 -0.27 17.96
N PHE A 467 -4.91 -1.26 17.92
CA PHE A 467 -6.17 -1.18 17.21
C PHE A 467 -7.31 -1.43 18.20
N SER A 468 -8.33 -0.58 18.17
CA SER A 468 -9.56 -0.78 18.91
C SER A 468 -10.77 -0.54 18.04
N SER A 469 -11.86 -1.26 18.29
CA SER A 469 -13.11 -1.06 17.59
C SER A 469 -14.30 -1.30 18.51
N VAL A 470 -15.32 -0.46 18.39
CA VAL A 470 -16.60 -0.60 19.10
C VAL A 470 -17.72 -0.46 18.08
N GLY A 471 -18.69 -1.36 18.13
CA GLY A 471 -19.72 -1.40 17.09
C GLY A 471 -20.80 -2.41 17.36
N SER A 472 -21.55 -2.72 16.31
CA SER A 472 -22.69 -3.64 16.34
C SER A 472 -22.71 -4.45 15.04
N VAL A 473 -22.90 -5.76 15.17
CA VAL A 473 -23.00 -6.72 14.07
C VAL A 473 -24.44 -7.20 13.98
N ASP A 474 -25.06 -7.04 12.81
CA ASP A 474 -26.36 -7.62 12.50
C ASP A 474 -26.14 -8.84 11.60
N ALA A 475 -26.25 -10.02 12.20
CA ALA A 475 -26.04 -11.29 11.50
C ALA A 475 -27.17 -11.61 10.50
N THR A 476 -28.38 -11.07 10.67
CA THR A 476 -29.49 -11.30 9.72
C THR A 476 -29.27 -10.56 8.40
N THR A 477 -28.79 -9.32 8.48
CA THR A 477 -28.42 -8.51 7.31
C THR A 477 -26.98 -8.71 6.88
N GLN A 478 -26.20 -9.50 7.63
CA GLN A 478 -24.76 -9.71 7.46
C GLN A 478 -24.01 -8.37 7.35
N SER A 479 -24.37 -7.44 8.22
CA SER A 479 -23.82 -6.09 8.24
C SER A 479 -23.14 -5.77 9.57
N VAL A 480 -22.16 -4.87 9.50
CA VAL A 480 -21.45 -4.35 10.67
C VAL A 480 -21.40 -2.83 10.56
N LYS A 481 -21.58 -2.16 11.70
CA LYS A 481 -21.37 -0.72 11.84
C LYS A 481 -20.58 -0.45 13.12
N GLY A 482 -19.69 0.52 13.09
CA GLY A 482 -18.91 0.84 14.27
C GLY A 482 -17.94 1.99 14.06
N CYS A 483 -17.19 2.26 15.12
CA CYS A 483 -16.02 3.11 15.11
C CYS A 483 -14.78 2.26 15.37
N ALA A 484 -13.66 2.66 14.80
CA ALA A 484 -12.35 2.07 15.04
C ALA A 484 -11.30 3.16 15.23
N GLU A 485 -10.25 2.83 15.98
CA GLU A 485 -9.09 3.67 16.18
C GLU A 485 -7.84 2.83 15.95
N ILE A 486 -6.98 3.31 15.07
CA ILE A 486 -5.61 2.86 14.87
C ILE A 486 -4.75 3.92 15.54
N HIS A 487 -3.94 3.55 16.52
CA HIS A 487 -3.12 4.50 17.26
C HIS A 487 -1.65 4.08 17.21
N GLN A 488 -0.80 5.01 16.74
CA GLN A 488 0.66 4.88 16.67
C GLN A 488 1.17 3.58 16.03
N PHE A 489 0.60 3.19 14.89
CA PHE A 489 1.16 2.10 14.08
C PHE A 489 2.51 2.52 13.48
N GLU A 490 3.60 1.94 13.96
CA GLU A 490 4.95 2.17 13.44
C GLU A 490 5.07 1.61 12.01
N LEU A 491 5.48 2.45 11.05
CA LEU A 491 5.50 2.10 9.63
C LEU A 491 6.70 1.22 9.24
N ASP A 492 7.75 1.17 10.06
CA ASP A 492 8.94 0.31 9.86
C ASP A 492 8.57 -1.18 9.84
N GLN A 493 7.48 -1.57 10.51
CA GLN A 493 6.91 -2.92 10.52
C GLN A 493 6.52 -3.42 9.12
N PHE A 494 6.26 -2.51 8.18
CA PHE A 494 5.86 -2.83 6.82
C PHE A 494 7.04 -2.84 5.84
N GLN A 495 8.28 -2.72 6.33
CA GLN A 495 9.50 -2.68 5.51
C GLN A 495 9.57 -3.84 4.50
N GLN A 496 9.25 -5.07 4.93
CA GLN A 496 9.29 -6.26 4.08
C GLN A 496 8.27 -6.22 2.92
N TYR A 497 7.20 -5.44 3.06
CA TYR A 497 6.21 -5.24 1.99
C TYR A 497 6.65 -4.13 1.03
N ALA A 498 7.27 -3.06 1.56
CA ALA A 498 7.77 -1.95 0.76
C ALA A 498 8.91 -2.37 -0.18
N GLU A 499 9.84 -3.21 0.30
CA GLU A 499 11.03 -3.68 -0.44
C GLU A 499 10.71 -4.41 -1.75
N ARG A 500 9.50 -4.95 -1.89
CA ARG A 500 9.05 -5.62 -3.12
C ARG A 500 8.85 -4.67 -4.28
N TYR A 501 8.49 -3.42 -3.99
CA TYR A 501 8.15 -2.41 -4.99
C TYR A 501 9.25 -1.36 -5.13
N ALA A 502 9.89 -1.00 -4.02
CA ALA A 502 10.94 0.00 -4.00
C ALA A 502 12.07 -0.38 -3.05
N ARG A 503 13.31 -0.16 -3.48
CA ARG A 503 14.53 -0.33 -2.68
C ARG A 503 14.72 0.84 -1.72
N ILE A 504 13.81 0.97 -0.76
CA ILE A 504 13.77 2.03 0.26
C ILE A 504 13.91 1.44 1.66
N THR A 505 14.29 2.27 2.63
CA THR A 505 14.24 1.93 4.05
C THR A 505 13.32 2.90 4.78
N ILE A 506 12.27 2.38 5.43
CA ILE A 506 11.40 3.15 6.32
C ILE A 506 12.06 3.15 7.69
N GLU A 507 12.70 4.27 8.06
CA GLU A 507 13.43 4.41 9.32
C GLU A 507 12.47 4.76 10.47
N ASP A 508 11.58 5.73 10.23
CA ASP A 508 10.61 6.21 11.21
C ASP A 508 9.26 6.49 10.54
N GLY A 509 8.19 6.49 11.35
CA GLY A 509 6.86 6.95 10.98
C GLY A 509 5.79 6.30 11.84
N ALA A 510 4.87 7.10 12.37
CA ALA A 510 3.73 6.59 13.15
C ALA A 510 2.42 7.01 12.50
N PHE A 511 1.63 6.02 12.08
CA PHE A 511 0.30 6.18 11.53
C PHE A 511 -0.77 6.09 12.62
N SER A 512 -1.69 7.05 12.67
CA SER A 512 -2.89 6.98 13.49
C SER A 512 -4.11 7.32 12.65
N SER A 513 -5.26 6.72 12.95
CA SER A 513 -6.50 7.00 12.25
C SER A 513 -7.72 6.71 13.12
N THR A 514 -8.72 7.57 13.04
CA THR A 514 -10.05 7.34 13.62
C THR A 514 -11.02 7.09 12.47
N LEU A 515 -11.77 6.00 12.51
CA LEU A 515 -12.62 5.55 11.42
C LEU A 515 -14.04 5.29 11.96
N ALA A 516 -15.07 5.66 11.19
CA ALA A 516 -16.43 5.20 11.34
C ALA A 516 -16.81 4.43 10.08
N PHE A 517 -17.31 3.22 10.23
CA PHE A 517 -17.56 2.34 9.09
C PHE A 517 -18.92 1.69 9.16
N LYS A 518 -19.45 1.38 7.97
CA LYS A 518 -20.57 0.46 7.75
C LYS A 518 -20.17 -0.45 6.60
N ALA A 519 -20.31 -1.76 6.80
CA ALA A 519 -20.01 -2.74 5.78
C ALA A 519 -21.06 -3.86 5.80
N SER A 520 -21.36 -4.45 4.65
CA SER A 520 -22.24 -5.61 4.52
C SER A 520 -21.68 -6.64 3.55
N ALA A 521 -22.10 -7.90 3.70
CA ALA A 521 -21.61 -9.02 2.89
C ALA A 521 -21.93 -8.90 1.38
N ASP A 522 -22.85 -8.02 0.99
CA ASP A 522 -23.14 -7.66 -0.40
C ASP A 522 -22.10 -6.71 -1.04
N GLY A 523 -21.05 -6.35 -0.30
CA GLY A 523 -19.96 -5.49 -0.76
C GLY A 523 -20.23 -3.99 -0.63
N GLN A 524 -21.33 -3.58 0.01
CA GLN A 524 -21.52 -2.17 0.35
C GLN A 524 -20.59 -1.80 1.51
N ILE A 525 -19.72 -0.82 1.30
CA ILE A 525 -18.81 -0.27 2.30
C ILE A 525 -18.94 1.26 2.26
N ASP A 526 -19.17 1.85 3.43
CA ASP A 526 -19.18 3.29 3.67
C ASP A 526 -18.24 3.58 4.84
N LEU A 527 -17.16 4.32 4.57
CA LEU A 527 -16.06 4.56 5.49
C LEU A 527 -15.80 6.06 5.59
N HIS A 528 -15.90 6.61 6.80
CA HIS A 528 -15.44 7.95 7.12
C HIS A 528 -14.21 7.86 8.02
N ALA A 529 -13.14 8.58 7.71
CA ALA A 529 -11.92 8.53 8.51
C ALA A 529 -11.18 9.86 8.57
N ASN A 530 -10.41 10.03 9.64
CA ASN A 530 -9.32 11.00 9.73
C ASN A 530 -8.03 10.22 9.95
N ALA A 531 -6.92 10.68 9.38
CA ALA A 531 -5.64 9.99 9.52
C ALA A 531 -4.48 10.98 9.72
N ASP A 532 -3.47 10.56 10.45
CA ASP A 532 -2.22 11.28 10.60
C ASP A 532 -1.01 10.35 10.48
N ILE A 533 0.06 10.84 9.83
CA ILE A 533 1.37 10.21 9.80
C ILE A 533 2.37 11.19 10.39
N ARG A 534 2.95 10.86 11.55
CA ARG A 534 3.94 11.70 12.23
C ARG A 534 5.36 11.18 12.03
N SER A 535 6.30 12.11 11.92
CA SER A 535 7.74 11.86 11.87
C SER A 535 8.15 10.79 10.86
N LEU A 536 7.63 10.85 9.63
CA LEU A 536 8.03 9.90 8.58
C LEU A 536 9.46 10.20 8.13
N ASN A 537 10.27 9.15 8.03
CA ASN A 537 11.60 9.21 7.44
C ASN A 537 11.84 7.99 6.53
N VAL A 538 11.95 8.25 5.23
CA VAL A 538 12.26 7.25 4.22
C VAL A 538 13.64 7.53 3.64
N LEU A 539 14.50 6.53 3.67
CA LEU A 539 15.84 6.56 3.11
C LEU A 539 15.88 5.84 1.76
N ASP A 540 16.78 6.28 0.89
CA ASP A 540 17.11 5.58 -0.34
C ASP A 540 18.09 4.42 -0.11
N ASN A 541 18.46 3.72 -1.20
CA ASN A 541 19.43 2.63 -1.17
C ASN A 541 20.86 3.04 -0.72
N THR A 542 21.17 4.34 -0.67
CA THR A 542 22.43 4.89 -0.16
C THR A 542 22.37 5.30 1.31
N GLN A 543 21.24 5.00 1.99
CA GLN A 543 20.95 5.44 3.36
C GLN A 543 20.85 6.98 3.49
N SER A 544 20.56 7.66 2.38
CA SER A 544 20.35 9.11 2.35
C SER A 544 18.86 9.43 2.42
N PRO A 545 18.43 10.47 3.16
CA PRO A 545 17.04 10.93 3.18
C PRO A 545 16.46 11.11 1.78
N LEU A 546 15.37 10.41 1.47
CA LEU A 546 14.64 10.52 0.22
C LEU A 546 13.41 11.42 0.40
N LEU A 547 12.61 11.08 1.42
CA LEU A 547 11.32 11.70 1.71
C LEU A 547 11.13 11.76 3.23
N LYS A 548 10.79 12.94 3.76
CA LYS A 548 10.53 13.13 5.19
C LYS A 548 9.39 14.11 5.40
N TRP A 549 8.70 14.02 6.53
CA TRP A 549 7.83 15.09 7.03
C TRP A 549 7.62 14.98 8.53
N GLN A 550 7.32 16.10 9.18
CA GLN A 550 7.02 16.11 10.61
C GLN A 550 5.61 15.61 10.89
N SER A 551 4.63 16.05 10.10
CA SER A 551 3.28 15.47 10.10
C SER A 551 2.61 15.59 8.75
N LEU A 552 1.85 14.56 8.39
CA LEU A 552 0.88 14.57 7.30
C LEU A 552 -0.50 14.32 7.93
N SER A 553 -1.44 15.23 7.75
CA SER A 553 -2.81 15.11 8.26
C SER A 553 -3.80 15.01 7.10
N LEU A 554 -4.68 14.01 7.17
CA LEU A 554 -5.75 13.79 6.22
C LEU A 554 -7.09 13.92 6.97
N SER A 555 -7.94 14.85 6.53
CA SER A 555 -9.24 15.14 7.15
C SER A 555 -10.39 14.75 6.24
N ASP A 556 -11.47 14.25 6.85
CA ASP A 556 -12.73 13.89 6.19
C ASP A 556 -12.53 12.96 4.98
N ILE A 557 -11.74 11.90 5.17
CA ILE A 557 -11.64 10.80 4.20
C ILE A 557 -13.01 10.12 4.13
N HIS A 558 -13.59 10.02 2.95
CA HIS A 558 -14.83 9.29 2.71
C HIS A 558 -14.65 8.30 1.55
N TYR A 559 -14.81 7.02 1.83
CA TYR A 559 -14.87 5.98 0.82
C TYR A 559 -16.27 5.36 0.76
N SER A 560 -16.83 5.27 -0.44
CA SER A 560 -18.12 4.65 -0.71
C SER A 560 -17.99 3.64 -1.84
N ALA A 561 -18.16 2.35 -1.54
CA ALA A 561 -18.17 1.29 -2.54
C ALA A 561 -19.33 1.44 -3.53
N LYS A 562 -20.48 1.98 -3.07
CA LYS A 562 -21.66 2.25 -3.91
C LYS A 562 -21.37 3.27 -5.00
N GLU A 563 -20.59 4.29 -4.67
CA GLU A 563 -20.18 5.34 -5.62
C GLU A 563 -18.87 4.99 -6.34
N ASN A 564 -18.20 3.91 -5.92
CA ASN A 564 -16.82 3.57 -6.29
C ASN A 564 -15.90 4.79 -6.19
N GLY A 565 -16.00 5.52 -5.07
CA GLY A 565 -15.40 6.83 -4.90
C GLY A 565 -14.65 7.00 -3.58
N LEU A 566 -13.53 7.71 -3.63
CA LEU A 566 -12.73 8.15 -2.50
C LEU A 566 -12.64 9.69 -2.54
N THR A 567 -13.12 10.34 -1.49
CA THR A 567 -12.99 11.78 -1.29
C THR A 567 -12.11 12.05 -0.08
N ILE A 568 -11.22 13.03 -0.16
CA ILE A 568 -10.42 13.53 0.96
C ILE A 568 -10.58 15.05 0.99
N ASN A 569 -11.01 15.62 2.10
CA ASN A 569 -11.23 17.07 2.14
C ASN A 569 -9.90 17.83 2.22
N ASP A 570 -9.06 17.50 3.21
CA ASP A 570 -7.78 18.18 3.41
C ASP A 570 -6.63 17.17 3.51
N VAL A 571 -5.52 17.48 2.85
CA VAL A 571 -4.24 16.78 2.97
C VAL A 571 -3.17 17.83 3.30
N ILE A 572 -2.75 17.92 4.56
CA ILE A 572 -1.81 18.94 5.03
C ILE A 572 -0.46 18.31 5.35
N PHE A 573 0.57 18.70 4.62
CA PHE A 573 1.97 18.40 4.94
C PHE A 573 2.59 19.51 5.78
N ASP A 574 3.14 19.14 6.94
CA ASP A 574 3.98 20.00 7.77
C ASP A 574 5.44 19.59 7.70
N SER A 575 6.27 20.55 7.32
CA SER A 575 7.70 20.41 7.12
C SER A 575 8.09 19.25 6.20
N PRO A 576 7.44 19.05 5.02
CA PRO A 576 7.85 18.00 4.10
C PRO A 576 9.23 18.30 3.50
N TYR A 577 10.00 17.24 3.26
CA TYR A 577 11.29 17.26 2.60
C TYR A 577 11.33 16.20 1.51
N ALA A 578 11.79 16.59 0.32
CA ALA A 578 12.05 15.67 -0.79
C ALA A 578 13.44 15.88 -1.37
N ARG A 579 14.10 14.79 -1.77
CA ARG A 579 15.42 14.81 -2.40
C ARG A 579 15.40 14.20 -3.80
N MET A 580 15.75 15.01 -4.79
CA MET A 580 15.93 14.60 -6.18
C MET A 580 17.39 14.78 -6.59
N VAL A 581 18.00 13.72 -7.12
CA VAL A 581 19.37 13.75 -7.64
C VAL A 581 19.40 13.16 -9.02
N ILE A 582 20.03 13.86 -9.95
CA ILE A 582 20.37 13.36 -11.29
C ILE A 582 21.82 12.87 -11.24
N ASP A 583 22.06 11.62 -11.64
CA ASP A 583 23.40 11.02 -11.64
C ASP A 583 24.21 11.36 -12.91
N GLU A 584 25.46 10.88 -12.98
CA GLU A 584 26.35 11.09 -14.13
C GLU A 584 25.80 10.49 -15.44
N ASN A 585 24.89 9.50 -15.36
CA ASN A 585 24.20 8.89 -16.50
C ASN A 585 22.88 9.59 -16.85
N LYS A 586 22.56 10.70 -16.16
CA LYS A 586 21.29 11.43 -16.27
C LYS A 586 20.06 10.65 -15.77
N ALA A 587 20.27 9.59 -14.99
CA ALA A 587 19.19 8.87 -14.31
C ALA A 587 18.88 9.54 -12.96
N THR A 588 17.63 9.44 -12.51
CA THR A 588 17.23 9.99 -11.21
C THR A 588 17.45 8.98 -10.10
N ASN A 589 17.79 9.45 -8.89
CA ASN A 589 17.85 8.60 -7.70
C ASN A 589 16.55 7.82 -7.48
N ILE A 590 15.39 8.38 -7.84
CA ILE A 590 14.08 7.72 -7.75
C ILE A 590 13.99 6.53 -8.70
N SER A 591 14.41 6.69 -9.97
CA SER A 591 14.35 5.61 -10.97
C SER A 591 15.14 4.36 -10.56
N ALA A 592 16.21 4.53 -9.80
CA ALA A 592 17.03 3.44 -9.26
C ALA A 592 16.38 2.68 -8.10
N LEU A 593 15.31 3.23 -7.50
CA LEU A 593 14.59 2.61 -6.38
C LEU A 593 13.53 1.62 -6.84
N LEU A 594 12.91 1.83 -8.01
CA LEU A 594 11.85 0.95 -8.48
C LEU A 594 12.39 -0.47 -8.71
N VAL A 595 11.75 -1.46 -8.09
CA VAL A 595 12.00 -2.87 -8.36
C VAL A 595 11.16 -3.25 -9.58
N PRO A 596 11.78 -3.65 -10.72
CA PRO A 596 11.03 -4.10 -11.88
C PRO A 596 10.13 -5.26 -11.48
N GLN A 597 8.82 -5.05 -11.49
CA GLN A 597 7.87 -6.13 -11.29
C GLN A 597 7.95 -7.00 -12.55
N THR A 598 8.70 -8.10 -12.53
CA THR A 598 8.55 -9.15 -13.53
C THR A 598 7.22 -9.81 -13.26
N THR A 599 6.13 -9.18 -13.70
CA THR A 599 4.80 -9.75 -13.61
C THR A 599 4.76 -10.98 -14.52
N ASN A 600 5.02 -12.14 -13.93
CA ASN A 600 4.63 -13.45 -14.42
C ASN A 600 3.09 -13.58 -14.40
N ILE A 601 2.36 -12.60 -14.95
CA ILE A 601 0.93 -12.73 -15.25
C ILE A 601 0.76 -13.44 -16.61
N SER A 602 1.82 -13.52 -17.41
CA SER A 602 1.82 -14.29 -18.68
C SER A 602 2.07 -15.80 -18.51
N ALA A 603 2.37 -16.30 -17.30
CA ALA A 603 2.63 -17.72 -17.08
C ALA A 603 1.35 -18.60 -17.00
N LEU A 604 0.15 -17.99 -17.05
CA LEU A 604 -1.14 -18.71 -17.14
C LEU A 604 -1.76 -18.69 -18.56
N LEU A 605 -1.10 -18.05 -19.54
CA LEU A 605 -1.57 -18.01 -20.94
C LEU A 605 -0.52 -18.51 -21.95
N VAL A 606 0.21 -19.56 -21.60
CA VAL A 606 0.95 -20.34 -22.59
C VAL A 606 0.16 -21.61 -22.92
N PRO A 607 -0.60 -21.67 -24.03
CA PRO A 607 -0.74 -22.93 -24.73
C PRO A 607 0.59 -23.21 -25.44
N GLN A 608 1.25 -24.27 -25.02
CA GLN A 608 2.43 -24.80 -25.72
C GLN A 608 2.07 -25.30 -27.12
N THR A 609 2.87 -24.85 -28.10
CA THR A 609 3.16 -25.43 -29.43
C THR A 609 2.02 -25.35 -30.48
N THR A 610 2.24 -25.03 -31.76
CA THR A 610 3.38 -25.25 -32.69
C THR A 610 3.40 -24.22 -33.85
N HIS A 611 4.62 -23.83 -34.28
CA HIS A 611 5.07 -23.37 -35.61
C HIS A 611 4.06 -22.85 -36.66
N SER A 612 4.29 -21.64 -37.19
CA SER A 612 5.10 -21.44 -38.41
C SER A 612 5.04 -19.97 -38.86
N ALA A 613 6.18 -19.47 -39.34
CA ALA A 613 6.36 -18.15 -39.92
C ALA A 613 5.38 -17.87 -41.08
N ASN A 614 4.76 -16.69 -41.05
CA ASN A 614 4.69 -15.86 -42.24
C ASN A 614 4.61 -14.38 -41.86
N GLU A 615 5.58 -13.65 -42.36
CA GLU A 615 5.73 -12.20 -42.32
C GLU A 615 4.70 -11.55 -43.25
N SER A 616 4.30 -10.32 -42.92
CA SER A 616 3.49 -9.38 -43.74
C SER A 616 1.97 -9.56 -43.75
N ALA A 617 1.32 -8.93 -42.77
CA ALA A 617 0.13 -8.11 -42.99
C ALA A 617 -0.07 -7.17 -41.79
N ILE A 618 0.48 -5.96 -41.90
CA ILE A 618 0.16 -4.84 -41.02
C ILE A 618 -1.28 -4.42 -41.36
N THR A 619 -2.24 -5.00 -40.66
CA THR A 619 -3.56 -4.39 -40.49
C THR A 619 -3.51 -3.65 -39.18
N LYS A 620 -3.71 -2.32 -39.22
CA LYS A 620 -3.98 -1.48 -38.05
C LYS A 620 -5.12 -2.09 -37.24
N ALA A 621 -4.77 -2.94 -36.27
CA ALA A 621 -5.65 -3.26 -35.17
C ALA A 621 -5.66 -2.02 -34.30
N GLN A 622 -6.75 -1.25 -34.40
CA GLN A 622 -7.13 -0.33 -33.34
C GLN A 622 -7.08 -1.13 -32.04
N ALA A 623 -6.16 -0.72 -31.15
CA ALA A 623 -6.26 -1.11 -29.76
C ALA A 623 -7.69 -0.78 -29.34
N PRO A 624 -8.44 -1.72 -28.75
CA PRO A 624 -9.67 -1.34 -28.10
C PRO A 624 -9.26 -0.37 -26.99
N THR A 625 -9.59 0.90 -27.15
CA THR A 625 -9.76 1.83 -26.04
C THR A 625 -10.96 1.30 -25.25
N THR A 626 -10.73 0.25 -24.46
CA THR A 626 -11.50 0.00 -23.26
C THR A 626 -11.22 1.17 -22.33
N GLN A 627 -12.02 2.24 -22.46
CA GLN A 627 -12.24 3.14 -21.35
C GLN A 627 -12.57 2.24 -20.15
N ASN A 628 -11.68 2.26 -19.17
CA ASN A 628 -11.78 1.46 -17.96
C ASN A 628 -12.95 2.01 -17.14
N LYS A 629 -14.15 1.54 -17.46
CA LYS A 629 -15.43 2.08 -16.96
C LYS A 629 -15.67 1.82 -15.46
N ASP A 630 -14.73 1.12 -14.81
CA ASP A 630 -14.75 0.77 -13.39
C ASP A 630 -13.59 1.39 -12.59
N ALA A 631 -12.85 2.38 -13.13
CA ALA A 631 -11.82 3.08 -12.37
C ALA A 631 -12.44 3.84 -11.17
N MET A 632 -11.85 3.69 -9.99
CA MET A 632 -12.29 4.37 -8.78
C MET A 632 -12.16 5.89 -8.93
N ALA A 633 -13.21 6.63 -8.59
CA ALA A 633 -13.19 8.08 -8.56
C ALA A 633 -12.39 8.58 -7.35
N ILE A 634 -11.44 9.48 -7.55
CA ILE A 634 -10.60 10.04 -6.48
C ILE A 634 -10.74 11.56 -6.52
N MET A 635 -11.12 12.15 -5.38
CA MET A 635 -11.23 13.59 -5.21
C MET A 635 -10.47 14.04 -3.96
N VAL A 636 -9.62 15.06 -4.08
CA VAL A 636 -8.93 15.72 -2.98
C VAL A 636 -9.21 17.22 -3.07
N ASN A 637 -9.96 17.76 -2.11
CA ASN A 637 -10.43 19.15 -2.20
C ASN A 637 -9.28 20.14 -1.95
N HIS A 638 -8.40 19.87 -0.99
CA HIS A 638 -7.28 20.74 -0.63
C HIS A 638 -6.04 19.93 -0.25
N VAL A 639 -4.89 20.25 -0.86
CA VAL A 639 -3.57 19.77 -0.45
C VAL A 639 -2.76 20.98 0.00
N GLY A 640 -2.40 21.07 1.27
CA GLY A 640 -1.62 22.16 1.84
C GLY A 640 -0.18 21.75 2.15
N ILE A 641 0.77 22.66 1.91
CA ILE A 641 2.18 22.50 2.25
C ILE A 641 2.56 23.63 3.21
N LYS A 642 3.15 23.28 4.36
CA LYS A 642 3.64 24.23 5.37
C LYS A 642 5.11 23.99 5.66
N GLU A 643 5.92 25.04 5.61
CA GLU A 643 7.35 25.04 5.95
C GLU A 643 8.14 23.89 5.28
N GLY A 644 7.79 23.53 4.05
CA GLY A 644 8.46 22.48 3.29
C GLY A 644 9.85 22.87 2.80
N SER A 645 10.62 21.87 2.37
CA SER A 645 11.91 22.05 1.73
C SER A 645 12.15 20.99 0.65
N ALA A 646 12.99 21.32 -0.31
CA ALA A 646 13.41 20.39 -1.36
C ALA A 646 14.90 20.53 -1.59
N TYR A 647 15.55 19.41 -1.90
CA TYR A 647 16.95 19.39 -2.31
C TYR A 647 17.06 18.80 -3.71
N PHE A 648 17.66 19.57 -4.61
CA PHE A 648 17.94 19.15 -5.96
C PHE A 648 19.45 19.15 -6.21
N ALA A 649 19.97 18.09 -6.82
CA ALA A 649 21.34 18.04 -7.27
C ALA A 649 21.46 17.41 -8.66
N ASP A 650 22.33 17.97 -9.49
CA ASP A 650 22.66 17.46 -10.81
C ASP A 650 24.14 17.12 -10.86
N HIS A 651 24.43 15.82 -10.74
CA HIS A 651 25.77 15.27 -10.78
C HIS A 651 26.27 14.99 -12.21
N SER A 652 25.45 15.24 -13.24
CA SER A 652 25.88 15.10 -14.64
C SER A 652 26.81 16.24 -15.11
N LEU A 653 26.92 17.31 -14.31
CA LEU A 653 27.74 18.48 -14.58
C LEU A 653 29.07 18.46 -13.84
N THR A 654 30.06 19.17 -14.38
CA THR A 654 31.37 19.37 -13.74
C THR A 654 31.72 20.86 -13.67
N PRO A 655 31.80 21.47 -12.46
CA PRO A 655 31.52 20.90 -11.14
C PRO A 655 30.02 20.53 -10.96
N ARG A 656 29.71 19.67 -9.98
CA ARG A 656 28.33 19.22 -9.72
C ARG A 656 27.46 20.37 -9.21
N PHE A 657 26.20 20.41 -9.64
CA PHE A 657 25.23 21.39 -9.18
C PHE A 657 24.42 20.86 -8.00
N ALA A 658 24.11 21.72 -7.04
CA ALA A 658 23.16 21.44 -5.98
C ALA A 658 22.50 22.74 -5.51
N SER A 659 21.20 22.70 -5.24
CA SER A 659 20.44 23.81 -4.68
C SER A 659 19.38 23.31 -3.72
N LYS A 660 19.05 24.16 -2.74
CA LYS A 660 18.01 23.91 -1.76
C LYS A 660 16.89 24.94 -1.93
N ILE A 661 15.66 24.46 -1.90
CA ILE A 661 14.47 25.30 -1.78
C ILE A 661 13.94 25.16 -0.35
N ASP A 662 13.83 26.28 0.34
CA ASP A 662 13.36 26.36 1.72
C ASP A 662 12.04 27.11 1.83
N ARG A 663 11.32 26.87 2.93
CA ARG A 663 10.07 27.57 3.29
C ARG A 663 8.98 27.43 2.21
N LEU A 664 8.88 26.25 1.62
CA LEU A 664 7.80 25.91 0.69
C LEU A 664 6.46 25.98 1.44
N ASN A 665 5.61 26.92 1.05
CA ASN A 665 4.29 27.14 1.62
C ASN A 665 3.29 27.33 0.48
N GLY A 666 2.14 26.68 0.54
CA GLY A 666 1.17 26.78 -0.54
C GLY A 666 0.14 25.68 -0.56
N TYR A 667 -0.54 25.55 -1.69
CA TYR A 667 -1.62 24.58 -1.84
C TYR A 667 -1.86 24.11 -3.28
N VAL A 668 -2.59 22.99 -3.37
CA VAL A 668 -3.24 22.49 -4.58
C VAL A 668 -4.71 22.21 -4.26
N ASP A 669 -5.65 22.85 -4.98
CA ASP A 669 -7.09 22.73 -4.73
C ASP A 669 -7.83 21.98 -5.84
N ASN A 670 -8.79 21.14 -5.47
CA ASN A 670 -9.72 20.42 -6.35
C ASN A 670 -9.07 19.42 -7.32
N LEU A 671 -8.23 18.52 -6.81
CA LEU A 671 -7.79 17.35 -7.58
C LEU A 671 -8.95 16.37 -7.71
N ASP A 672 -9.48 16.15 -8.92
CA ASP A 672 -10.59 15.21 -9.15
C ASP A 672 -10.32 14.39 -10.42
N SER A 673 -10.29 13.06 -10.29
CA SER A 673 -10.07 12.15 -11.43
C SER A 673 -11.24 12.12 -12.43
N ARG A 674 -12.43 12.58 -12.04
CA ARG A 674 -13.62 12.63 -12.91
C ARG A 674 -13.81 13.97 -13.61
N SER A 675 -13.28 15.04 -13.04
CA SER A 675 -13.57 16.42 -13.50
C SER A 675 -12.70 16.81 -14.69
N ASP A 676 -13.29 17.54 -15.64
CA ASP A 676 -12.55 18.26 -16.69
C ASP A 676 -11.94 19.57 -16.17
N SER A 677 -12.31 20.02 -14.97
CA SER A 677 -11.71 21.21 -14.36
C SER A 677 -10.34 20.86 -13.79
N ALA A 678 -9.34 21.69 -14.10
CA ALA A 678 -8.01 21.54 -13.56
C ALA A 678 -7.92 22.07 -12.11
N ALA A 679 -7.11 21.41 -11.30
CA ALA A 679 -6.80 21.78 -9.93
C ALA A 679 -5.91 23.03 -9.90
N ASN A 680 -6.20 23.98 -9.02
CA ASN A 680 -5.39 25.20 -8.91
C ASN A 680 -4.15 24.95 -8.04
N VAL A 681 -3.00 25.46 -8.45
CA VAL A 681 -1.72 25.37 -7.72
C VAL A 681 -1.26 26.77 -7.35
N ASN A 682 -0.80 26.94 -6.11
CA ASN A 682 -0.08 28.14 -5.69
C ASN A 682 0.90 27.78 -4.57
N ILE A 683 2.20 27.71 -4.88
CA ILE A 683 3.27 27.35 -3.96
C ILE A 683 4.34 28.43 -4.01
N GLU A 684 4.77 28.89 -2.85
CA GLU A 684 5.81 29.91 -2.68
C GLU A 684 6.96 29.33 -1.85
N GLY A 685 8.20 29.77 -2.11
CA GLY A 685 9.36 29.33 -1.37
C GLY A 685 10.56 30.26 -1.55
N LYS A 686 11.75 29.81 -1.14
CA LYS A 686 13.00 30.52 -1.34
C LYS A 686 14.13 29.60 -1.77
N ILE A 687 14.81 29.90 -2.87
CA ILE A 687 16.08 29.25 -3.24
C ILE A 687 17.20 29.80 -2.36
N ASP A 688 18.01 28.90 -1.80
CA ASP A 688 19.18 29.16 -0.95
C ASP A 688 18.91 30.13 0.22
N GLY A 689 17.64 30.22 0.64
CA GLY A 689 17.17 31.00 1.79
C GLY A 689 16.83 32.48 1.52
N TYR A 690 17.12 33.02 0.33
CA TYR A 690 16.92 34.44 0.03
C TYR A 690 16.12 34.74 -1.24
N ALA A 691 16.33 34.01 -2.34
CA ALA A 691 15.70 34.30 -3.63
C ALA A 691 14.25 33.77 -3.67
N PRO A 692 13.21 34.62 -3.74
CA PRO A 692 11.82 34.18 -3.78
C PRO A 692 11.55 33.32 -5.01
N VAL A 693 10.78 32.24 -4.82
CA VAL A 693 10.25 31.42 -5.90
C VAL A 693 8.76 31.22 -5.76
N GLN A 694 8.07 31.07 -6.88
CA GLN A 694 6.64 30.86 -6.92
C GLN A 694 6.28 29.89 -8.04
N LEU A 695 5.34 29.00 -7.78
CA LEU A 695 4.71 28.11 -8.75
C LEU A 695 3.20 28.33 -8.68
N LYS A 696 2.60 28.81 -9.76
CA LYS A 696 1.17 29.08 -9.87
C LYS A 696 0.60 28.51 -11.14
N GLY A 697 -0.68 28.14 -11.12
CA GLY A 697 -1.38 27.72 -12.33
C GLY A 697 -2.38 26.62 -12.08
N GLN A 698 -2.51 25.71 -13.03
CA GLN A 698 -3.50 24.64 -13.02
C GLN A 698 -2.91 23.31 -13.46
N ILE A 699 -3.36 22.20 -12.85
CA ILE A 699 -2.93 20.83 -13.17
C ILE A 699 -4.08 19.85 -13.15
N ASN A 700 -4.01 18.77 -13.93
CA ASN A 700 -4.91 17.63 -13.79
C ASN A 700 -4.12 16.30 -13.88
N PRO A 701 -3.45 15.90 -12.78
CA PRO A 701 -2.53 14.76 -12.80
C PRO A 701 -3.21 13.40 -12.62
N LEU A 702 -4.51 13.36 -12.27
CA LEU A 702 -5.24 12.10 -11.99
C LEU A 702 -5.88 11.48 -13.24
N LYS A 703 -5.73 12.12 -14.40
CA LYS A 703 -6.23 11.64 -15.70
C LYS A 703 -5.14 10.95 -16.51
N GLU A 704 -5.55 10.07 -17.43
CA GLU A 704 -4.63 9.47 -18.40
C GLU A 704 -4.00 10.53 -19.32
N ASP A 705 -4.79 11.50 -19.79
CA ASP A 705 -4.29 12.68 -20.52
C ASP A 705 -3.99 13.79 -19.51
N ILE A 706 -2.71 13.93 -19.17
CA ILE A 706 -2.23 14.86 -18.15
C ILE A 706 -2.31 16.29 -18.71
N PHE A 707 -3.06 17.15 -18.02
CA PHE A 707 -3.05 18.59 -18.28
C PHE A 707 -2.17 19.32 -17.26
N LEU A 708 -1.40 20.30 -17.73
CA LEU A 708 -0.76 21.29 -16.86
C LEU A 708 -0.72 22.64 -17.56
N ASP A 709 -0.82 23.71 -16.80
CA ASP A 709 -0.61 25.09 -17.22
C ASP A 709 -0.01 25.84 -16.03
N LEU A 710 1.32 25.88 -15.97
CA LEU A 710 2.07 26.27 -14.78
C LEU A 710 3.05 27.39 -15.11
N LEU A 711 2.99 28.47 -14.35
CA LEU A 711 3.99 29.53 -14.29
C LEU A 711 4.89 29.30 -13.07
N PHE A 712 6.18 29.06 -13.32
CA PHE A 712 7.23 29.06 -12.31
C PHE A 712 8.05 30.33 -12.42
N SER A 713 8.13 31.09 -11.33
CA SER A 713 8.82 32.38 -11.24
C SER A 713 9.94 32.33 -10.21
N VAL A 714 11.09 32.91 -10.55
CA VAL A 714 12.23 33.16 -9.66
C VAL A 714 12.59 34.63 -9.77
N ASP A 715 12.83 35.31 -8.64
CA ASP A 715 13.26 36.72 -8.66
C ASP A 715 14.60 36.90 -7.95
N GLY A 716 15.59 37.42 -8.68
CA GLY A 716 16.89 37.82 -8.13
C GLY A 716 17.74 36.67 -7.57
N ALA A 717 17.74 35.50 -8.22
CA ALA A 717 18.66 34.41 -7.89
C ALA A 717 20.10 34.75 -8.32
N GLU A 718 21.11 34.36 -7.53
CA GLU A 718 22.51 34.63 -7.88
C GLU A 718 22.97 33.72 -9.02
N LEU A 719 23.46 34.28 -10.12
CA LEU A 719 23.96 33.51 -11.27
C LEU A 719 25.21 32.67 -10.94
N THR A 720 25.93 33.03 -9.88
CA THR A 720 27.09 32.26 -9.41
C THR A 720 26.69 30.86 -8.92
N SER A 721 25.44 30.66 -8.47
CA SER A 721 24.91 29.35 -8.07
C SER A 721 24.74 28.37 -9.25
N VAL A 722 24.52 28.90 -10.46
CA VAL A 722 24.32 28.11 -11.69
C VAL A 722 25.60 27.97 -12.54
N ASN A 723 26.76 28.32 -11.98
CA ASN A 723 28.06 28.15 -12.64
C ASN A 723 28.35 26.76 -13.22
N PRO A 724 27.93 25.64 -12.59
CA PRO A 724 27.95 24.32 -13.22
C PRO A 724 27.34 24.29 -14.64
N TYR A 725 26.22 24.97 -14.87
CA TYR A 725 25.53 25.01 -16.15
C TYR A 725 26.22 25.97 -17.14
N SER A 726 26.58 27.18 -16.72
CA SER A 726 27.25 28.16 -17.60
C SER A 726 28.63 27.66 -18.05
N GLY A 727 29.41 27.08 -17.13
CA GLY A 727 30.69 26.46 -17.46
C GLY A 727 30.54 25.29 -18.44
N THR A 728 29.51 24.45 -18.30
CA THR A 728 29.30 23.29 -19.18
C THR A 728 28.84 23.71 -20.59
N TYR A 729 27.84 24.58 -20.70
CA TYR A 729 27.17 24.87 -21.97
C TYR A 729 27.59 26.20 -22.63
N MET A 730 27.91 27.24 -21.85
CA MET A 730 28.38 28.54 -22.38
C MET A 730 29.91 28.63 -22.50
N GLY A 731 30.66 27.77 -21.81
CA GLY A 731 32.12 27.78 -21.88
C GLY A 731 32.80 28.86 -21.04
N HIS A 732 32.06 29.55 -20.16
CA HIS A 732 32.58 30.56 -19.24
C HIS A 732 31.86 30.46 -17.90
N TYR A 733 32.59 30.68 -16.80
CA TYR A 733 32.00 30.90 -15.49
C TYR A 733 31.49 32.34 -15.37
N ILE A 734 30.61 32.58 -14.40
CA ILE A 734 30.02 33.89 -14.09
C ILE A 734 30.58 34.35 -12.74
N ASP A 735 31.14 35.57 -12.72
CA ASP A 735 31.67 36.19 -11.51
C ASP A 735 30.59 36.98 -10.76
N LYS A 736 29.60 37.53 -11.48
CA LYS A 736 28.48 38.31 -10.93
C LYS A 736 27.27 38.31 -11.86
N GLY A 737 26.07 38.33 -11.27
CA GLY A 737 24.82 38.66 -11.95
C GLY A 737 23.61 38.14 -11.17
N LEU A 738 22.45 38.77 -11.35
CA LEU A 738 21.19 38.30 -10.81
C LEU A 738 20.30 37.77 -11.93
N LEU A 739 19.59 36.69 -11.66
CA LEU A 739 18.67 36.01 -12.56
C LEU A 739 17.25 36.12 -12.02
N SER A 740 16.36 36.70 -12.82
CA SER A 740 14.92 36.53 -12.68
C SER A 740 14.40 35.73 -13.87
N LEU A 741 13.50 34.80 -13.61
CA LEU A 741 13.07 33.79 -14.57
C LEU A 741 11.58 33.55 -14.39
N ASP A 742 10.82 33.66 -15.48
CA ASP A 742 9.42 33.26 -15.57
C ASP A 742 9.28 32.14 -16.61
N VAL A 743 8.80 30.98 -16.20
CA VAL A 743 8.70 29.75 -16.99
C VAL A 743 7.23 29.32 -17.02
N GLU A 744 6.53 29.61 -18.11
CA GLU A 744 5.13 29.24 -18.32
C GLU A 744 5.04 28.03 -19.24
N TYR A 745 4.60 26.88 -18.72
CA TYR A 745 4.53 25.63 -19.47
C TYR A 745 3.10 25.11 -19.45
N THR A 746 2.59 24.81 -20.64
CA THR A 746 1.28 24.20 -20.86
C THR A 746 1.48 22.83 -21.52
N LEU A 747 0.88 21.78 -20.95
CA LEU A 747 0.76 20.45 -21.55
C LEU A 747 -0.71 20.16 -21.80
N ASN A 748 -1.03 19.81 -23.04
CA ASN A 748 -2.39 19.45 -23.42
C ASN A 748 -2.34 18.42 -24.55
N HIS A 749 -2.96 17.25 -24.39
CA HIS A 749 -2.92 16.13 -25.35
C HIS A 749 -1.48 15.76 -25.74
N ASN A 750 -0.60 15.57 -24.75
CA ASN A 750 0.84 15.32 -24.91
C ASN A 750 1.64 16.39 -25.71
N GLN A 751 1.03 17.52 -26.07
CA GLN A 751 1.72 18.66 -26.69
C GLN A 751 2.18 19.63 -25.60
N LEU A 752 3.50 19.74 -25.46
CA LEU A 752 4.13 20.71 -24.59
C LEU A 752 4.32 22.03 -25.34
N GLN A 753 3.90 23.12 -24.72
CA GLN A 753 4.21 24.48 -25.12
C GLN A 753 4.82 25.20 -23.92
N GLY A 754 5.93 25.89 -24.11
CA GLY A 754 6.63 26.61 -23.07
C GLY A 754 6.98 28.02 -23.52
N ASN A 755 6.73 29.01 -22.68
CA ASN A 755 7.17 30.38 -22.84
C ASN A 755 8.07 30.72 -21.65
N ASN A 756 9.35 30.98 -21.93
CA ASN A 756 10.35 31.25 -20.91
C ASN A 756 10.82 32.70 -21.08
N HIS A 757 10.69 33.52 -20.04
CA HIS A 757 11.19 34.88 -19.99
C HIS A 757 12.33 34.95 -18.98
N VAL A 758 13.49 35.36 -19.43
CA VAL A 758 14.74 35.36 -18.66
C VAL A 758 15.25 36.78 -18.59
N VAL A 759 15.38 37.31 -17.38
CA VAL A 759 15.94 38.63 -17.10
C VAL A 759 17.23 38.45 -16.32
N ILE A 760 18.32 39.01 -16.83
CA ILE A 760 19.63 38.97 -16.20
C ILE A 760 20.10 40.39 -15.91
N ASP A 761 20.39 40.71 -14.65
CA ASP A 761 20.89 42.02 -14.21
C ASP A 761 22.40 41.93 -13.88
N GLN A 762 23.19 42.83 -14.48
CA GLN A 762 24.61 43.04 -14.20
C GLN A 762 25.50 41.80 -14.42
N LEU A 763 25.31 41.11 -15.55
CA LEU A 763 26.14 39.97 -15.92
C LEU A 763 27.62 40.36 -16.11
N THR A 764 28.48 39.62 -15.42
CA THR A 764 29.95 39.70 -15.57
C THR A 764 30.50 38.29 -15.78
N LEU A 765 31.11 38.07 -16.95
CA LEU A 765 31.79 36.81 -17.27
C LEU A 765 33.11 36.72 -16.49
N GLY A 766 33.36 35.53 -15.94
CA GLY A 766 34.61 35.15 -15.33
C GLY A 766 35.51 34.38 -16.29
N GLN A 767 36.26 33.42 -15.76
CA GLN A 767 37.22 32.63 -16.52
C GLN A 767 36.53 31.69 -17.52
N LYS A 768 37.20 31.46 -18.66
CA LYS A 768 36.78 30.45 -19.65
C LYS A 768 36.86 29.05 -19.02
N SER A 769 35.88 28.20 -19.28
CA SER A 769 35.88 26.79 -18.86
C SER A 769 36.49 25.90 -19.94
N ASP A 770 36.98 24.73 -19.52
CA ASP A 770 37.55 23.71 -20.41
C ASP A 770 36.50 22.71 -20.93
N SER A 771 35.22 23.11 -21.05
CA SER A 771 34.14 22.20 -21.45
C SER A 771 34.14 21.91 -22.96
N ASP A 772 34.18 20.64 -23.33
CA ASP A 772 34.03 20.17 -24.73
C ASP A 772 32.61 20.36 -25.28
N GLN A 773 31.63 20.57 -24.40
CA GLN A 773 30.22 20.82 -24.76
C GLN A 773 29.91 22.32 -24.91
N ALA A 774 30.91 23.18 -24.71
CA ALA A 774 30.74 24.62 -24.78
C ALA A 774 30.47 25.12 -26.21
N LEU A 775 29.60 26.11 -26.31
CA LEU A 775 29.34 26.84 -27.55
C LEU A 775 30.54 27.70 -27.96
N SER A 776 30.96 27.59 -29.22
CA SER A 776 31.97 28.48 -29.81
C SER A 776 31.34 29.82 -30.24
N LEU A 777 30.94 30.64 -29.28
CA LEU A 777 30.30 31.94 -29.51
C LEU A 777 31.16 33.09 -28.94
N PRO A 778 31.21 34.26 -29.62
CA PRO A 778 31.86 35.46 -29.09
C PRO A 778 30.97 36.12 -28.03
N LEU A 779 30.87 35.49 -26.85
CA LEU A 779 29.94 35.87 -25.79
C LEU A 779 30.05 37.33 -25.35
N GLY A 780 31.25 37.91 -25.36
CA GLY A 780 31.44 39.32 -25.01
C GLY A 780 30.65 40.28 -25.92
N LEU A 781 30.66 40.03 -27.24
CA LEU A 781 29.89 40.83 -28.20
C LEU A 781 28.39 40.58 -28.06
N ALA A 782 27.99 39.32 -27.85
CA ALA A 782 26.58 38.96 -27.64
C ALA A 782 26.00 39.64 -26.38
N ILE A 783 26.73 39.63 -25.27
CA ILE A 783 26.33 40.32 -24.03
C ILE A 783 26.23 41.83 -24.28
N ALA A 784 27.23 42.45 -24.92
CA ALA A 784 27.21 43.89 -25.19
C ALA A 784 26.05 44.34 -26.11
N LEU A 785 25.56 43.45 -26.98
CA LEU A 785 24.39 43.70 -27.85
C LEU A 785 23.05 43.51 -27.14
N LEU A 786 22.98 42.57 -26.19
CA LEU A 786 21.75 42.22 -25.48
C LEU A 786 21.55 43.04 -24.19
N GLU A 787 22.64 43.48 -23.55
CA GLU A 787 22.63 44.28 -22.33
C GLU A 787 22.25 45.74 -22.63
N ASP A 788 21.29 46.26 -21.87
CA ASP A 788 20.79 47.62 -22.04
C ASP A 788 21.61 48.66 -21.23
N SER A 789 21.13 49.90 -21.19
CA SER A 789 21.79 50.97 -20.45
C SER A 789 21.82 50.78 -18.92
N GLN A 790 20.95 49.93 -18.37
CA GLN A 790 20.86 49.62 -16.95
C GLN A 790 21.65 48.37 -16.57
N GLY A 791 22.21 47.66 -17.55
CA GLY A 791 22.93 46.41 -17.34
C GLY A 791 22.03 45.17 -17.39
N VAL A 792 20.83 45.30 -17.96
CA VAL A 792 19.82 44.24 -18.01
C VAL A 792 19.78 43.57 -19.38
N ILE A 793 19.71 42.25 -19.39
CA ILE A 793 19.46 41.41 -20.56
C ILE A 793 18.08 40.78 -20.39
N ASP A 794 17.20 40.98 -21.37
CA ASP A 794 15.84 40.44 -21.38
C ASP A 794 15.68 39.52 -22.60
N LEU A 795 15.33 38.26 -22.35
CA LEU A 795 15.22 37.20 -23.36
C LEU A 795 13.90 36.45 -23.21
N GLY A 796 13.07 36.48 -24.26
CA GLY A 796 11.92 35.57 -24.41
C GLY A 796 12.27 34.36 -25.28
N LEU A 797 11.90 33.15 -24.84
CA LEU A 797 12.20 31.87 -25.48
C LEU A 797 10.96 30.99 -25.52
N GLU A 798 10.49 30.69 -26.71
CA GLU A 798 9.39 29.74 -26.93
C GLU A 798 9.95 28.32 -27.17
N VAL A 799 9.31 27.33 -26.56
CA VAL A 799 9.62 25.91 -26.67
C VAL A 799 8.34 25.15 -27.00
N SER A 800 8.39 24.19 -27.91
CA SER A 800 7.25 23.32 -28.19
C SER A 800 7.66 21.91 -28.62
N GLY A 801 6.78 20.93 -28.38
CA GLY A 801 6.86 19.62 -28.99
C GLY A 801 5.98 18.54 -28.34
N ASP A 802 5.96 17.37 -28.96
CA ASP A 802 5.16 16.18 -28.58
C ASP A 802 5.91 15.22 -27.64
N LEU A 803 5.39 14.97 -26.43
CA LEU A 803 5.98 14.07 -25.44
C LEU A 803 6.13 12.60 -25.90
N ASP A 804 5.27 12.10 -26.79
CA ASP A 804 5.32 10.71 -27.28
C ASP A 804 6.44 10.47 -28.30
N SER A 805 6.99 11.56 -28.84
CA SER A 805 7.97 11.56 -29.92
C SER A 805 9.29 12.20 -29.44
N PRO A 806 10.04 11.58 -28.48
CA PRO A 806 11.13 12.24 -27.78
C PRO A 806 12.40 12.36 -28.62
N THR A 807 12.33 13.12 -29.71
CA THR A 807 13.50 13.63 -30.43
C THR A 807 14.14 14.82 -29.71
N PHE A 808 13.67 15.14 -28.49
CA PHE A 808 14.15 16.25 -27.64
C PHE A 808 15.57 16.01 -27.13
N GLY A 809 16.56 16.57 -27.82
CA GLY A 809 17.76 17.02 -27.13
C GLY A 809 17.45 18.34 -26.41
N PHE A 810 17.44 18.35 -25.07
CA PHE A 810 17.34 19.59 -24.27
C PHE A 810 18.33 20.67 -24.76
N GLY A 811 19.54 20.24 -25.11
CA GLY A 811 20.56 21.11 -25.70
C GLY A 811 20.16 21.69 -27.05
N SER A 812 19.68 20.87 -28.01
CA SER A 812 19.39 21.34 -29.36
C SER A 812 18.24 22.34 -29.44
N ILE A 813 17.24 22.25 -28.56
CA ILE A 813 16.07 23.15 -28.61
C ILE A 813 16.43 24.53 -28.05
N ILE A 814 17.11 24.56 -26.90
CA ILE A 814 17.63 25.80 -26.30
C ILE A 814 18.69 26.42 -27.21
N LEU A 815 19.61 25.62 -27.76
CA LEU A 815 20.61 26.09 -28.74
C LEU A 815 19.95 26.63 -30.01
N ASN A 816 18.88 26.02 -30.54
CA ASN A 816 18.27 26.50 -31.77
C ASN A 816 17.48 27.81 -31.55
N ALA A 817 16.88 27.97 -30.37
CA ALA A 817 16.16 29.18 -29.98
C ALA A 817 17.13 30.36 -29.70
N LEU A 818 18.12 30.19 -28.81
CA LEU A 818 19.12 31.22 -28.52
C LEU A 818 20.16 31.37 -29.63
N GLY A 819 20.56 30.28 -30.26
CA GLY A 819 21.62 30.27 -31.26
C GLY A 819 21.24 31.09 -32.48
N ASN A 820 20.00 31.06 -32.96
CA ASN A 820 19.57 31.93 -34.05
C ASN A 820 19.58 33.42 -33.65
N LEU A 821 19.26 33.72 -32.39
CA LEU A 821 19.23 35.10 -31.88
C LEU A 821 20.64 35.66 -31.69
N ILE A 822 21.54 34.89 -31.07
CA ILE A 822 22.95 35.24 -30.87
C ILE A 822 23.72 35.21 -32.19
N THR A 823 23.50 34.21 -33.05
CA THR A 823 24.14 34.15 -34.37
C THR A 823 23.72 35.36 -35.20
N LYS A 824 22.43 35.70 -35.26
CA LYS A 824 21.98 36.94 -35.94
C LYS A 824 22.60 38.19 -35.33
N ALA A 825 22.77 38.23 -34.00
CA ALA A 825 23.41 39.36 -33.32
C ALA A 825 24.88 39.54 -33.72
N VAL A 826 25.59 38.45 -33.98
CA VAL A 826 26.99 38.47 -34.37
C VAL A 826 27.16 38.64 -35.88
N THR A 827 26.31 38.01 -36.69
CA THR A 827 26.41 38.05 -38.17
C THR A 827 25.81 39.29 -38.79
N ALA A 828 24.87 39.96 -38.10
CA ALA A 828 24.21 41.19 -38.56
C ALA A 828 23.98 42.18 -37.39
N PRO A 829 25.04 42.64 -36.72
CA PRO A 829 24.94 43.45 -35.50
C PRO A 829 24.23 44.79 -35.71
N PHE A 830 24.41 45.42 -36.88
CA PHE A 830 23.79 46.70 -37.23
C PHE A 830 22.29 46.59 -37.51
N SER A 831 21.82 45.47 -38.08
CA SER A 831 20.39 45.24 -38.30
C SER A 831 19.60 45.14 -36.98
N LEU A 832 20.19 44.55 -35.94
CA LEU A 832 19.59 44.55 -34.60
C LEU A 832 19.53 45.95 -33.98
N LEU A 833 20.59 46.76 -34.16
CA LEU A 833 20.60 48.15 -33.69
C LEU A 833 19.56 49.01 -34.41
N ALA A 834 19.35 48.79 -35.72
CA ALA A 834 18.34 49.50 -36.51
C ALA A 834 16.92 49.16 -36.02
N ASN A 835 16.63 47.86 -35.86
CA ASN A 835 15.33 47.38 -35.36
C ASN A 835 14.99 47.93 -33.98
N LEU A 836 15.99 48.07 -33.09
CA LEU A 836 15.81 48.61 -31.74
C LEU A 836 15.21 50.02 -31.72
N VAL A 837 15.51 50.82 -32.74
CA VAL A 837 15.01 52.19 -32.90
C VAL A 837 13.92 52.29 -33.97
N GLY A 838 13.39 51.16 -34.43
CA GLY A 838 12.28 51.06 -35.38
C GLY A 838 12.64 51.41 -36.83
N SER A 839 13.89 51.18 -37.23
CA SER A 839 14.37 51.41 -38.59
C SER A 839 14.86 50.10 -39.25
N ASP A 840 14.65 49.96 -40.55
CA ASP A 840 15.19 48.86 -41.38
C ASP A 840 16.47 49.31 -42.12
N ASP A 841 17.06 50.45 -41.75
CA ASP A 841 18.25 51.00 -42.41
C ASP A 841 19.50 50.11 -42.22
N GLU A 842 20.30 49.97 -43.28
CA GLU A 842 21.66 49.42 -43.20
C GLU A 842 22.57 50.44 -42.50
N LEU A 843 22.89 50.20 -41.23
CA LEU A 843 23.68 51.11 -40.39
C LEU A 843 25.20 50.83 -40.43
N ASP A 844 25.63 49.84 -41.19
CA ASP A 844 27.02 49.40 -41.30
C ASP A 844 27.82 50.15 -42.37
N HIS A 845 27.16 50.87 -43.28
CA HIS A 845 27.81 51.67 -44.32
C HIS A 845 27.19 53.06 -44.45
N ILE A 846 28.02 54.04 -44.83
CA ILE A 846 27.56 55.41 -45.13
C ILE A 846 28.04 55.82 -46.51
N ALA A 847 27.09 56.12 -47.39
CA ALA A 847 27.35 56.54 -48.76
C ALA A 847 27.82 57.98 -48.84
N PHE A 848 28.90 58.20 -49.60
CA PHE A 848 29.38 59.52 -49.97
C PHE A 848 29.29 59.69 -51.48
N ALA A 849 28.99 60.91 -51.91
CA ALA A 849 29.09 61.24 -53.33
C ALA A 849 30.56 61.11 -53.79
N PRO A 850 30.81 60.63 -55.02
CA PRO A 850 32.16 60.50 -55.54
C PRO A 850 32.96 61.81 -55.43
N GLY A 851 34.19 61.74 -54.92
CA GLY A 851 35.09 62.87 -54.69
C GLY A 851 34.71 63.80 -53.53
N SER A 852 33.63 63.51 -52.80
CA SER A 852 33.15 64.34 -51.68
C SER A 852 33.39 63.68 -50.31
N SER A 853 33.68 64.52 -49.31
CA SER A 853 33.72 64.16 -47.89
C SER A 853 32.57 64.77 -47.09
N TYR A 854 31.53 65.28 -47.76
CA TYR A 854 30.35 65.85 -47.11
C TYR A 854 29.28 64.78 -46.88
N ILE A 855 28.73 64.74 -45.65
CA ILE A 855 27.68 63.80 -45.26
C ILE A 855 26.35 64.28 -45.87
N SER A 856 25.69 63.42 -46.65
CA SER A 856 24.38 63.73 -47.24
C SER A 856 23.29 63.75 -46.17
N LYS A 857 22.11 64.31 -46.48
CA LYS A 857 20.98 64.30 -45.53
C LYS A 857 20.56 62.88 -45.14
N GLN A 858 20.61 61.95 -46.09
CA GLN A 858 20.37 60.52 -45.85
C GLN A 858 21.44 59.93 -44.91
N GLY A 859 22.72 60.28 -45.10
CA GLY A 859 23.80 59.85 -44.21
C GLY A 859 23.68 60.42 -42.79
N GLU A 860 23.19 61.65 -42.63
CA GLU A 860 22.85 62.21 -41.31
C GLU A 860 21.74 61.41 -40.62
N ASP A 861 20.68 61.07 -41.34
CA ASP A 861 19.55 60.33 -40.78
C ASP A 861 19.98 58.91 -40.34
N THR A 862 20.82 58.22 -41.14
CA THR A 862 21.45 56.93 -40.76
C THR A 862 22.31 57.07 -39.51
N LEU A 863 23.11 58.14 -39.41
CA LEU A 863 23.97 58.40 -38.25
C LEU A 863 23.20 58.76 -36.98
N ASP A 864 22.07 59.45 -37.10
CA ASP A 864 21.16 59.74 -35.99
C ASP A 864 20.52 58.46 -35.46
N THR A 865 20.08 57.58 -36.37
CA THR A 865 19.54 56.24 -36.04
C THR A 865 20.59 55.40 -35.32
N LEU A 866 21.81 55.33 -35.86
CA LEU A 866 22.94 54.62 -35.23
C LEU A 866 23.30 55.22 -33.86
N THR A 867 23.31 56.55 -33.74
CA THR A 867 23.59 57.24 -32.47
C THR A 867 22.56 56.89 -31.40
N LYS A 868 21.26 56.92 -31.74
CA LYS A 868 20.18 56.54 -30.82
C LYS A 868 20.36 55.08 -30.36
N ALA A 869 20.65 54.18 -31.30
CA ALA A 869 20.85 52.76 -31.00
C ALA A 869 22.10 52.52 -30.11
N LEU A 870 23.23 53.17 -30.40
CA LEU A 870 24.46 53.07 -29.61
C LEU A 870 24.33 53.70 -28.21
N LYS A 871 23.46 54.68 -28.01
CA LYS A 871 23.14 55.22 -26.67
C LYS A 871 22.38 54.21 -25.82
N SER A 872 21.51 53.40 -26.41
CA SER A 872 20.79 52.33 -25.72
C SER A 872 21.69 51.14 -25.35
N ARG A 873 22.85 51.00 -26.00
CA ARG A 873 23.82 49.90 -25.80
C ARG A 873 25.21 50.44 -25.41
N PRO A 874 25.43 50.86 -24.15
CA PRO A 874 26.65 51.57 -23.76
C PRO A 874 27.93 50.74 -23.81
N ARG A 875 27.83 49.41 -23.77
CA ARG A 875 28.99 48.50 -23.88
C ARG A 875 29.49 48.29 -25.30
N LEU A 876 28.84 48.86 -26.32
CA LEU A 876 29.32 48.79 -27.70
C LEU A 876 30.24 49.96 -28.02
N ARG A 877 31.30 49.68 -28.77
CA ARG A 877 32.12 50.67 -29.45
C ARG A 877 31.95 50.50 -30.96
N VAL A 878 32.10 51.59 -31.70
CA VAL A 878 32.05 51.59 -33.16
C VAL A 878 33.42 51.94 -33.71
N ASN A 879 33.88 51.09 -34.63
CA ASN A 879 35.07 51.26 -35.43
C ASN A 879 34.65 51.81 -36.80
N ILE A 880 35.37 52.82 -37.27
CA ILE A 880 35.04 53.57 -38.48
C ILE A 880 36.21 53.45 -39.45
N GLU A 881 35.95 52.89 -40.63
CA GLU A 881 36.92 52.77 -41.73
C GLU A 881 36.43 53.55 -42.95
N GLY A 882 37.27 54.46 -43.46
CA GLY A 882 36.93 55.21 -44.67
C GLY A 882 37.23 54.41 -45.93
N THR A 883 36.32 54.46 -46.91
CA THR A 883 36.45 53.74 -48.18
C THR A 883 36.33 54.68 -49.37
N VAL A 884 36.83 54.23 -50.52
CA VAL A 884 36.73 54.93 -51.82
C VAL A 884 36.32 53.95 -52.92
N ASP A 885 35.70 54.45 -53.97
CA ASP A 885 35.60 53.75 -55.25
C ASP A 885 36.76 54.21 -56.13
N ALA A 886 37.70 53.32 -56.43
CA ALA A 886 38.96 53.68 -57.09
C ALA A 886 38.77 54.47 -58.39
N VAL A 887 37.71 54.16 -59.15
CA VAL A 887 37.48 54.76 -60.47
C VAL A 887 36.59 56.00 -60.35
N GLY A 888 35.46 55.90 -59.66
CA GLY A 888 34.49 56.98 -59.49
C GLY A 888 35.03 58.14 -58.67
N ASP A 889 35.68 57.86 -57.54
CA ASP A 889 36.28 58.92 -56.71
C ASP A 889 37.44 59.60 -57.42
N ALA A 890 38.32 58.82 -58.08
CA ALA A 890 39.42 59.41 -58.85
C ALA A 890 38.91 60.29 -59.99
N THR A 891 37.86 59.86 -60.69
CA THR A 891 37.26 60.64 -61.79
C THR A 891 36.63 61.93 -61.26
N ALA A 892 35.87 61.87 -60.16
CA ALA A 892 35.21 63.03 -59.57
C ALA A 892 36.21 64.02 -58.95
N LEU A 893 37.28 63.54 -58.29
CA LEU A 893 38.38 64.37 -57.80
C LEU A 893 39.10 65.05 -58.97
N ALA A 894 39.40 64.31 -60.05
CA ALA A 894 39.99 64.87 -61.26
C ALA A 894 39.12 65.97 -61.87
N GLU A 895 37.80 65.78 -61.95
CA GLU A 895 36.87 66.82 -62.40
C GLU A 895 36.86 68.04 -61.49
N SER A 896 36.85 67.84 -60.17
CA SER A 896 36.91 68.93 -59.19
C SER A 896 38.19 69.75 -59.34
N MET A 897 39.35 69.09 -59.54
CA MET A 897 40.64 69.76 -59.76
C MET A 897 40.65 70.56 -61.06
N VAL A 898 40.09 70.03 -62.15
CA VAL A 898 39.95 70.76 -63.42
C VAL A 898 39.02 71.97 -63.26
N LYS A 899 37.87 71.79 -62.62
CA LYS A 899 36.93 72.88 -62.33
C LYS A 899 37.59 73.96 -61.46
N GLN A 900 38.33 73.60 -60.42
CA GLN A 900 39.09 74.57 -59.61
C GLN A 900 40.16 75.29 -60.43
N ALA A 901 40.89 74.57 -61.29
CA ALA A 901 41.91 75.16 -62.16
C ALA A 901 41.32 76.15 -63.19
N ILE A 902 40.10 75.88 -63.68
CA ILE A 902 39.31 76.80 -64.52
C ILE A 902 38.86 78.00 -63.69
N LEU A 903 38.23 77.78 -62.54
CA LEU A 903 37.74 78.85 -61.66
C LEU A 903 38.85 79.84 -61.28
N ALA A 904 40.04 79.33 -60.93
CA ALA A 904 41.22 80.14 -60.57
C ALA A 904 41.73 81.05 -61.71
N ARG A 905 41.32 80.77 -62.96
CA ARG A 905 41.66 81.54 -64.17
C ARG A 905 40.49 82.42 -64.67
N THR A 906 39.37 82.40 -63.96
CA THR A 906 38.21 83.29 -64.20
C THR A 906 38.09 84.31 -63.08
N ASN A 907 37.37 85.42 -63.30
CA ASN A 907 37.02 86.36 -62.22
C ASN A 907 35.70 86.01 -61.52
N LEU A 908 35.19 84.79 -61.76
CA LEU A 908 33.93 84.32 -61.20
C LEU A 908 34.14 83.90 -59.75
N SER A 909 33.16 84.22 -58.89
CA SER A 909 33.17 83.75 -57.51
C SER A 909 32.90 82.24 -57.41
N THR A 910 32.16 81.68 -58.38
CA THR A 910 31.80 80.26 -58.49
C THR A 910 31.55 79.88 -59.95
N LEU A 911 31.84 78.63 -60.34
CA LEU A 911 31.42 78.08 -61.62
C LEU A 911 29.95 77.62 -61.59
N PRO A 912 29.25 77.54 -62.73
CA PRO A 912 27.92 76.92 -62.83
C PRO A 912 27.94 75.49 -62.27
N ALA A 913 26.93 75.15 -61.46
CA ALA A 913 26.88 73.87 -60.76
C ALA A 913 26.77 72.66 -61.71
N ASP A 914 26.17 72.87 -62.88
CA ASP A 914 25.98 71.88 -63.94
C ASP A 914 27.12 71.85 -64.96
N LEU A 915 28.25 72.53 -64.69
CA LEU A 915 29.40 72.51 -65.59
C LEU A 915 29.97 71.09 -65.70
N THR A 916 29.87 70.54 -66.91
CA THR A 916 30.38 69.24 -67.37
C THR A 916 31.05 69.48 -68.72
N ALA A 917 31.73 68.47 -69.26
CA ALA A 917 32.33 68.58 -70.60
C ALA A 917 31.35 69.13 -71.65
N SER A 918 30.09 68.69 -71.60
CA SER A 918 29.04 69.02 -72.59
C SER A 918 28.29 70.32 -72.34
N SER A 919 28.38 70.88 -71.12
CA SER A 919 27.71 72.12 -70.73
C SER A 919 28.67 73.32 -70.61
N VAL A 920 29.94 73.14 -70.96
CA VAL A 920 30.87 74.27 -71.14
C VAL A 920 30.26 75.26 -72.15
N PRO A 921 30.07 76.55 -71.79
CA PRO A 921 29.54 77.55 -72.70
C PRO A 921 30.33 77.61 -74.02
N LEU A 922 29.67 77.95 -75.12
CA LEU A 922 30.32 78.05 -76.43
C LEU A 922 31.35 79.19 -76.50
N SER A 923 31.20 80.22 -75.66
CA SER A 923 32.11 81.36 -75.54
C SER A 923 31.96 82.01 -74.16
N GLY A 924 32.94 82.82 -73.77
CA GLY A 924 32.97 83.55 -72.49
C GLY A 924 34.09 83.09 -71.56
N GLU A 925 34.18 83.70 -70.38
CA GLU A 925 35.33 83.54 -69.47
C GLU A 925 35.66 82.07 -69.13
N ILE A 926 34.65 81.21 -69.00
CA ILE A 926 34.86 79.78 -68.71
C ILE A 926 35.51 79.05 -69.88
N THR A 927 35.07 79.34 -71.10
CA THR A 927 35.62 78.78 -72.33
C THR A 927 37.04 79.28 -72.57
N ASP A 928 37.28 80.56 -72.30
CA ASP A 928 38.61 81.18 -72.42
C ASP A 928 39.57 80.59 -71.39
N ALA A 929 39.13 80.41 -70.15
CA ALA A 929 39.90 79.77 -69.09
C ALA A 929 40.18 78.29 -69.37
N LEU A 930 39.21 77.54 -69.90
CA LEU A 930 39.40 76.15 -70.36
C LEU A 930 40.43 76.09 -71.49
N THR A 931 40.37 77.05 -72.42
CA THR A 931 41.29 77.16 -73.57
C THR A 931 42.71 77.50 -73.14
N ALA A 932 42.87 78.45 -72.22
CA ALA A 932 44.14 78.78 -71.61
C ALA A 932 44.70 77.57 -70.85
N LEU A 933 43.88 76.92 -70.01
CA LEU A 933 44.30 75.78 -69.22
C LEU A 933 44.73 74.59 -70.09
N TYR A 934 44.01 74.30 -71.17
CA TYR A 934 44.37 73.24 -72.13
C TYR A 934 45.70 73.56 -72.83
N SER A 935 45.85 74.80 -73.31
CA SER A 935 47.06 75.25 -74.01
C SER A 935 48.28 75.23 -73.10
N GLU A 936 48.14 75.68 -71.84
CA GLU A 936 49.19 75.65 -70.82
C GLU A 936 49.60 74.22 -70.45
N THR A 937 48.62 73.32 -70.31
CA THR A 937 48.87 71.97 -69.82
C THR A 937 49.48 71.06 -70.88
N PHE A 938 49.08 71.21 -72.14
CA PHE A 938 49.52 70.32 -73.24
C PHE A 938 50.51 70.98 -74.21
N ASN A 939 50.73 72.29 -74.10
CA ASN A 939 51.56 73.07 -75.02
C ASN A 939 51.13 72.89 -76.49
N SER A 940 49.81 72.75 -76.70
CA SER A 940 49.18 72.46 -77.99
C SER A 940 48.58 73.71 -78.63
N ASP A 941 48.64 73.79 -79.97
CA ASP A 941 47.95 74.83 -80.72
C ASP A 941 46.46 74.47 -80.89
N ILE A 942 45.59 75.25 -80.25
CA ILE A 942 44.12 75.06 -80.29
C ILE A 942 43.58 75.09 -81.72
N GLN A 943 44.23 75.81 -82.64
CA GLN A 943 43.82 75.80 -84.04
C GLN A 943 44.05 74.44 -84.69
N GLN A 944 45.09 73.69 -84.30
CA GLN A 944 45.34 72.35 -84.82
C GLN A 944 44.30 71.34 -84.31
N GLU A 945 43.96 71.41 -83.02
CA GLU A 945 42.91 70.56 -82.43
C GLU A 945 41.54 70.85 -83.06
N ARG A 946 41.26 72.14 -83.32
CA ARG A 946 40.05 72.57 -84.03
C ARG A 946 40.00 72.04 -85.47
N GLN A 947 41.13 72.01 -86.19
CA GLN A 947 41.21 71.40 -87.52
C GLN A 947 41.06 69.88 -87.48
N HIS A 948 41.63 69.23 -86.46
CA HIS A 948 41.48 67.79 -86.25
C HIS A 948 39.99 67.45 -86.03
N ILE A 949 39.31 68.14 -85.13
CA ILE A 949 37.86 67.99 -84.89
C ILE A 949 37.03 68.29 -86.14
N LEU A 950 37.38 69.33 -86.92
CA LEU A 950 36.75 69.61 -88.21
C LEU A 950 36.88 68.42 -89.17
N SER A 951 38.06 67.81 -89.25
CA SER A 951 38.30 66.64 -90.10
C SER A 951 37.57 65.39 -89.60
N THR A 952 37.52 65.17 -88.28
CA THR A 952 36.83 64.04 -87.67
C THR A 952 35.31 64.14 -87.83
N LEU A 953 34.72 65.32 -87.58
CA LEU A 953 33.28 65.55 -87.77
C LEU A 953 32.86 65.46 -89.24
N GLN A 954 33.74 65.84 -90.18
CA GLN A 954 33.52 65.62 -91.61
C GLN A 954 33.61 64.14 -91.99
N GLN A 955 34.55 63.38 -91.40
CA GLN A 955 34.70 61.94 -91.60
C GLN A 955 33.53 61.13 -91.03
N GLU A 956 33.11 61.41 -89.80
CA GLU A 956 32.00 60.72 -89.16
C GLU A 956 30.70 60.91 -89.95
N LYS A 957 30.44 62.13 -90.44
CA LYS A 957 29.25 62.40 -91.26
C LYS A 957 29.32 61.77 -92.66
N ALA A 958 30.53 61.65 -93.22
CA ALA A 958 30.75 60.90 -94.46
C ALA A 958 30.59 59.37 -94.29
N GLN A 959 30.78 58.84 -93.08
CA GLN A 959 30.50 57.44 -92.73
C GLN A 959 29.01 57.19 -92.43
N GLU A 960 28.29 58.15 -91.85
CA GLU A 960 26.84 58.06 -91.59
C GLU A 960 26.00 58.21 -92.88
N GLU A 961 26.40 59.10 -93.80
CA GLU A 961 25.75 59.33 -95.10
C GLU A 961 26.52 58.61 -96.21
N GLY A 962 26.38 57.28 -96.32
CA GLY A 962 27.18 56.42 -97.22
C GLY A 962 27.04 56.65 -98.74
N ASN A 963 27.52 57.78 -99.28
CA ASN A 963 27.64 58.04 -100.72
C ASN A 963 28.68 59.13 -101.07
N GLU A 964 29.69 58.80 -101.89
CA GLU A 964 30.86 59.63 -102.26
C GLU A 964 30.57 60.83 -103.21
N ALA A 965 29.34 61.36 -103.25
CA ALA A 965 28.98 62.47 -104.15
C ALA A 965 28.04 63.51 -103.53
N ALA A 966 28.17 63.78 -102.22
CA ALA A 966 27.48 64.89 -101.56
C ALA A 966 28.38 66.12 -101.41
N LEU A 967 27.77 67.32 -101.50
CA LEU A 967 28.41 68.62 -101.27
C LEU A 967 29.19 68.63 -99.94
N PRO A 968 30.33 69.34 -99.83
CA PRO A 968 31.13 69.35 -98.61
C PRO A 968 30.29 69.79 -97.41
N TYR A 969 30.08 68.90 -96.45
CA TYR A 969 29.48 69.24 -95.17
C TYR A 969 30.41 70.20 -94.45
N ILE A 970 29.93 71.40 -94.20
CA ILE A 970 30.62 72.41 -93.39
C ILE A 970 29.89 72.38 -92.04
N PRO A 971 30.50 71.77 -90.99
CA PRO A 971 29.92 71.79 -89.66
C PRO A 971 29.72 73.23 -89.22
N SER A 972 28.61 73.53 -88.53
CA SER A 972 28.40 74.88 -88.00
C SER A 972 29.49 75.22 -86.98
N GLU A 973 29.92 76.48 -86.95
CA GLU A 973 30.93 76.98 -86.01
C GLU A 973 30.61 76.62 -84.56
N GLU A 974 29.33 76.69 -84.17
CA GLU A 974 28.88 76.30 -82.82
C GLU A 974 29.08 74.80 -82.52
N SER A 975 28.91 73.93 -83.53
CA SER A 975 29.06 72.48 -83.34
C SER A 975 30.54 72.10 -83.16
N VAL A 976 31.42 72.71 -83.96
CA VAL A 976 32.87 72.54 -83.84
C VAL A 976 33.35 73.03 -82.48
N GLN A 977 32.89 74.22 -82.06
CA GLN A 977 33.28 74.79 -80.78
C GLN A 977 32.78 73.95 -79.59
N ARG A 978 31.58 73.37 -79.68
CA ARG A 978 31.05 72.48 -78.63
C ARG A 978 31.89 71.22 -78.46
N VAL A 979 32.21 70.53 -79.57
CA VAL A 979 33.02 69.31 -79.54
C VAL A 979 34.45 69.62 -79.08
N LEU A 980 34.98 70.79 -79.46
CA LEU A 980 36.28 71.28 -78.99
C LEU A 980 36.28 71.50 -77.47
N ASN A 981 35.27 72.17 -76.92
CA ASN A 981 35.15 72.37 -75.47
C ASN A 981 35.01 71.04 -74.70
N ILE A 982 34.20 70.10 -75.21
CA ILE A 982 34.04 68.74 -74.64
C ILE A 982 35.38 68.00 -74.63
N THR A 983 36.08 68.01 -75.76
CA THR A 983 37.36 67.32 -75.94
C THR A 983 38.41 67.91 -75.01
N MET A 984 38.53 69.24 -74.96
CA MET A 984 39.50 69.91 -74.11
C MET A 984 39.23 69.65 -72.62
N TYR A 985 37.97 69.72 -72.20
CA TYR A 985 37.57 69.43 -70.83
C TYR A 985 37.88 67.98 -70.44
N ASN A 986 37.50 67.01 -71.28
CA ASN A 986 37.73 65.59 -71.00
C ASN A 986 39.21 65.22 -71.02
N THR A 987 39.99 65.78 -71.94
CA THR A 987 41.43 65.53 -72.05
C THR A 987 42.19 66.14 -70.86
N LEU A 988 41.79 67.33 -70.39
CA LEU A 988 42.32 67.91 -69.15
C LEU A 988 42.00 67.02 -67.94
N ARG A 989 40.76 66.57 -67.80
CA ARG A 989 40.35 65.64 -66.73
C ARG A 989 41.17 64.35 -66.76
N ASN A 990 41.30 63.73 -67.93
CA ASN A 990 42.03 62.47 -68.10
C ASN A 990 43.55 62.60 -67.85
N LYS A 991 44.10 63.83 -67.85
CA LYS A 991 45.51 64.09 -67.52
C LYS A 991 45.77 64.19 -66.02
N VAL A 992 44.75 64.52 -65.23
CA VAL A 992 44.87 64.56 -63.77
C VAL A 992 45.06 63.13 -63.27
N THR A 993 46.22 62.86 -62.69
CA THR A 993 46.52 61.56 -62.06
C THR A 993 46.26 61.70 -60.57
N ILE A 994 45.23 61.00 -60.08
CA ILE A 994 44.94 60.92 -58.64
C ILE A 994 45.79 59.81 -58.05
N THR A 995 46.59 60.15 -57.04
CA THR A 995 47.45 59.21 -56.32
C THR A 995 46.64 58.43 -55.28
N GLU A 996 47.11 57.23 -54.95
CA GLU A 996 46.53 56.42 -53.87
C GLU A 996 46.54 57.16 -52.52
N ALA A 997 47.54 58.01 -52.28
CA ALA A 997 47.60 58.87 -51.10
C ALA A 997 46.48 59.92 -51.06
N GLU A 998 46.07 60.47 -52.20
CA GLU A 998 44.93 61.41 -52.28
C GLU A 998 43.59 60.70 -52.06
N LEU A 999 43.45 59.48 -52.58
CA LEU A 999 42.29 58.63 -52.29
C LEU A 999 42.24 58.21 -50.82
N ALA A 1000 43.38 57.86 -50.22
CA ALA A 1000 43.49 57.54 -48.79
C ALA A 1000 43.16 58.76 -47.91
N ASN A 1001 43.58 59.97 -48.30
CA ASN A 1001 43.20 61.21 -47.62
C ASN A 1001 41.70 61.49 -47.73
N LEU A 1002 41.06 61.18 -48.86
CA LEU A 1002 39.61 61.29 -49.03
C LEU A 1002 38.88 60.30 -48.12
N ALA A 1003 39.30 59.02 -48.10
CA ALA A 1003 38.81 58.01 -47.17
C ALA A 1003 38.94 58.46 -45.70
N GLU A 1004 40.13 58.95 -45.30
CA GLU A 1004 40.37 59.42 -43.95
C GLU A 1004 39.49 60.64 -43.59
N SER A 1005 39.28 61.55 -44.55
CA SER A 1005 38.41 62.71 -44.37
C SER A 1005 36.95 62.32 -44.19
N ARG A 1006 36.46 61.31 -44.92
CA ARG A 1006 35.11 60.73 -44.74
C ARG A 1006 34.96 60.08 -43.37
N ALA A 1007 35.92 59.25 -42.96
CA ALA A 1007 35.92 58.62 -41.64
C ALA A 1007 35.94 59.66 -40.49
N LYS A 1008 36.75 60.72 -40.62
CA LYS A 1008 36.78 61.85 -39.67
C LYS A 1008 35.46 62.62 -39.65
N ALA A 1009 34.81 62.82 -40.79
CA ALA A 1009 33.51 63.48 -40.87
C ALA A 1009 32.44 62.67 -40.11
N VAL A 1010 32.39 61.34 -40.34
CA VAL A 1010 31.49 60.43 -39.62
C VAL A 1010 31.76 60.42 -38.12
N LYS A 1011 33.02 60.30 -37.70
CA LYS A 1011 33.40 60.39 -36.27
C LYS A 1011 33.02 61.74 -35.66
N GLY A 1012 33.27 62.82 -36.38
CA GLY A 1012 32.93 64.18 -35.98
C GLY A 1012 31.42 64.34 -35.76
N TYR A 1013 30.61 63.74 -36.63
CA TYR A 1013 29.16 63.72 -36.49
C TYR A 1013 28.70 62.94 -35.27
N LEU A 1014 29.13 61.68 -35.13
CA LEU A 1014 28.76 60.78 -34.02
C LEU A 1014 29.09 61.37 -32.64
N VAL A 1015 30.24 62.03 -32.51
CA VAL A 1015 30.69 62.64 -31.23
C VAL A 1015 30.05 64.01 -31.01
N ASN A 1016 30.17 64.94 -31.97
CA ASN A 1016 29.81 66.34 -31.73
C ASN A 1016 28.31 66.61 -31.89
N THR A 1017 27.67 65.95 -32.87
CA THR A 1017 26.23 66.11 -33.14
C THR A 1017 25.43 65.03 -32.42
N GLY A 1018 25.87 63.77 -32.56
CA GLY A 1018 25.25 62.62 -31.93
C GLY A 1018 25.45 62.55 -30.41
N GLY A 1019 26.50 63.17 -29.87
CA GLY A 1019 26.77 63.19 -28.43
C GLY A 1019 27.22 61.84 -27.86
N LEU A 1020 27.89 61.01 -28.67
CA LEU A 1020 28.55 59.79 -28.19
C LEU A 1020 29.90 60.13 -27.53
N GLU A 1021 30.28 59.34 -26.51
CA GLU A 1021 31.57 59.53 -25.85
C GLU A 1021 32.75 59.23 -26.79
N THR A 1022 33.80 60.05 -26.73
CA THR A 1022 34.99 59.90 -27.59
C THR A 1022 35.72 58.56 -27.41
N THR A 1023 35.59 57.93 -26.23
CA THR A 1023 36.11 56.61 -25.88
C THR A 1023 35.37 55.44 -26.55
N ARG A 1024 34.25 55.71 -27.24
CA ARG A 1024 33.41 54.69 -27.88
C ARG A 1024 33.47 54.70 -29.41
N VAL A 1025 34.23 55.61 -29.99
CA VAL A 1025 34.28 55.83 -31.45
C VAL A 1025 35.73 55.84 -31.94
N PHE A 1026 36.14 54.79 -32.63
CA PHE A 1026 37.52 54.57 -33.08
C PHE A 1026 37.64 54.71 -34.58
N LEU A 1027 38.75 55.29 -35.04
CA LEU A 1027 39.09 55.35 -36.47
C LEU A 1027 40.04 54.20 -36.76
N LEU A 1028 39.71 53.37 -37.74
CA LEU A 1028 40.61 52.39 -38.33
C LEU A 1028 41.51 53.09 -39.35
N ASN A 1029 42.71 52.54 -39.54
CA ASN A 1029 43.73 53.19 -40.35
C ASN A 1029 43.54 52.90 -41.85
N SER A 1030 42.81 53.79 -42.53
CA SER A 1030 42.59 53.72 -43.98
C SER A 1030 43.80 54.08 -44.85
N GLN A 1031 44.93 54.54 -44.26
CA GLN A 1031 46.15 54.85 -45.02
C GLN A 1031 47.01 53.62 -45.33
N HIS A 1032 46.89 52.56 -44.52
CA HIS A 1032 47.64 51.30 -44.73
C HIS A 1032 46.79 50.20 -45.37
N HIS A 1033 45.46 50.34 -45.33
CA HIS A 1033 44.51 49.39 -45.89
C HIS A 1033 43.37 50.18 -46.56
N LEU A 1034 43.57 50.57 -47.83
CA LEU A 1034 42.58 51.35 -48.56
C LEU A 1034 41.56 50.41 -49.22
N GLN A 1035 40.32 50.40 -48.73
CA GLN A 1035 39.20 49.73 -49.40
C GLN A 1035 38.77 50.54 -50.62
N SER A 1036 38.78 49.90 -51.80
CA SER A 1036 38.69 50.59 -53.09
C SER A 1036 37.45 50.27 -53.93
N GLU A 1037 36.47 49.55 -53.36
CA GLU A 1037 35.29 49.05 -54.06
C GLU A 1037 34.06 49.97 -53.97
N TYR A 1038 34.06 50.96 -53.06
CA TYR A 1038 32.87 51.76 -52.76
C TYR A 1038 33.21 53.13 -52.14
N SER A 1039 32.54 54.19 -52.62
CA SER A 1039 32.66 55.55 -52.08
C SER A 1039 31.87 55.72 -50.77
N GLY A 1040 32.54 55.54 -49.63
CA GLY A 1040 31.84 55.68 -48.34
C GLY A 1040 32.68 55.53 -47.09
N VAL A 1041 32.01 55.05 -46.04
CA VAL A 1041 32.58 54.66 -44.75
C VAL A 1041 31.93 53.34 -44.36
N GLU A 1042 32.75 52.39 -43.94
CA GLU A 1042 32.33 51.11 -43.36
C GLU A 1042 32.47 51.17 -41.84
N LEU A 1043 31.51 50.59 -41.14
CA LEU A 1043 31.39 50.62 -39.69
C LEU A 1043 31.40 49.18 -39.17
N THR A 1044 32.18 48.93 -38.11
CA THR A 1044 32.19 47.64 -37.41
C THR A 1044 31.97 47.85 -35.91
N LEU A 1045 31.36 46.88 -35.23
CA LEU A 1045 31.10 46.95 -33.78
C LEU A 1045 32.06 46.05 -33.01
N GLU A 1046 32.45 46.51 -31.82
CA GLU A 1046 33.20 45.72 -30.84
C GLU A 1046 32.60 45.91 -29.43
N ALA A 1047 32.80 44.90 -28.57
CA ALA A 1047 32.49 45.03 -27.15
C ALA A 1047 33.59 45.83 -26.43
N ASN A 1048 33.17 46.70 -25.52
CA ASN A 1048 34.03 47.60 -24.73
C ASN A 1048 34.86 46.87 -23.68
#